data_AF-A0AA47B3M6-F1
#
_entry.id   AF-A0AA47B3M6-F1
#
_cell.length_a   1.000
_cell.length_b   1.000
_cell.length_c   1.000
_cell.angle_alpha   90.00
_cell.angle_beta   90.00
_cell.angle_gamma   90.00
#
_symmetry.space_group_name_H-M   'P 1'
#
loop_
_entity.id
_entity.type
_entity.pdbx_description
1 polymer ?
#
loop_
_entity_poly.entity_id
_entity_poly.type
_entity_poly.pdbx_seq_one_letter_code
_entity_poly.pdbx_strand_id
1 'polypeptide(L)'
;MNTHKNANKQGEKILLGGIAAAALGLINAKPQTVKAANQNGNRATKKAARRAVKTKLTYQNETDSETEGETATEDDHIGSENNAGTASSNPASGSNQNAAAGNTSDPSTTDNAKADKQETGSTQFDPAKATRASFPSKWQGLDISFDDEGDILKISGGTIDNSDNHTISLYYNLNSQNQTLAADIKEIDITGKLKIIGSAADLFTSLENLETIKGLDNLDTSEVTSMENMFSKDKKLKNIDLSSSTTFKTDKVTDMSYMFASDESLTKLDLSHFDTSNVTNMAHMFESCVGLHSFAFPATFNTDKVTDMSYMFDNCNQVWSIDVTKFNTSNVENMAYMFYNCQSFLTLDVSSFDTSKVTDMSYMFGACVNLLKLNLPTTFVTDNVQNMKGMFSGCEYITELDLSKFNTAKVTNMANMFGGCSKLTKITASDNFTTANVTNMSDMFSGDIVITTDSINKLISRFDTSKVTDMTEMFDGCSQVTSLDLSKFDTANVGNVSEELSRAGMERMFSGCGNLTTLDLSNFDTKNVRDMSWMFNNNKNLASINLNPSLFNTSNVIDMNHMFEDCHSLTSVDVSHFDTSNVRDMSYMFDECIKLTAIDVSHFNTAKVKDMTNMFAYCESLPSLDVTNFNTAAVTDMLKMFWQCSNLISLDLYNFNTRTVSDYTDMFQGCDKLAKLDLSSFDMQISASTIGDMLSDLPSLEVLILGRRNDLNIVKNYWDGGLGNNHDGKEEDFWVNMGVNKDNGGLQPRVHSWTGADLMKNYDGSKDYDVYVNINKIPNPCSITINYQFEDDKTAKLSPNDYQFGTAGKDVVIPITARKLPTYKLAYVEINGNKYATDKYEDALSKLKFTNDPQTITFGYEKSNAGKGNSSNGTGSDSNSSSGSSSGSNSGSNSSSGSSSGSNPGSNNSNGSSSGSNPGSNSSSGNSSGSNPGSSSSSGNSSGSTPSSNSSSGSSSGSNPGSNSSSGSNAGNNTNNPGSVNNGSSNNSGVTSTGQNSNSSNTSTDNNTEKTPTKNGVKRIVAHNAYIFNEKGQRLEGEYFIGNTITTYGTKFIKGKKFYDLGKNQFVKANNITGINRRLRHNAFIYTKKANKKVKRYGRIVLKKNKKVKTYGGTIKIHNKLYYIVGKNQFVKKANF
;
A
#
# COMPACT_ATOMS: atom_id res chain seq x y z
N MET A 1 53.02 40.41 -18.80
CA MET A 1 53.29 41.13 -17.54
C MET A 1 52.01 41.17 -16.71
N ASN A 2 52.16 40.98 -15.40
CA ASN A 2 51.39 41.47 -14.23
C ASN A 2 50.28 42.53 -14.54
N THR A 3 49.10 42.64 -13.90
CA THR A 3 48.40 42.00 -12.74
C THR A 3 46.93 42.54 -12.71
N HIS A 4 45.94 42.17 -11.86
CA HIS A 4 45.84 41.32 -10.65
C HIS A 4 44.38 40.81 -10.39
N LYS A 5 44.30 39.75 -9.58
CA LYS A 5 43.27 39.32 -8.58
C LYS A 5 41.85 39.95 -8.50
N ASN A 6 40.85 39.04 -8.51
CA ASN A 6 39.72 38.84 -7.55
C ASN A 6 38.60 39.93 -7.43
N ALA A 7 37.35 39.64 -7.02
CA ALA A 7 36.77 38.41 -6.45
C ALA A 7 35.28 38.12 -6.86
N ASN A 8 35.03 36.90 -7.32
CA ASN A 8 34.04 35.89 -6.87
C ASN A 8 32.50 36.18 -6.69
N LYS A 9 31.74 35.07 -6.79
CA LYS A 9 30.32 34.79 -6.41
C LYS A 9 29.19 35.55 -7.14
N GLN A 10 28.64 34.90 -8.17
CA GLN A 10 27.21 35.01 -8.53
C GLN A 10 26.68 33.63 -8.93
N GLY A 11 25.79 33.05 -8.12
CA GLY A 11 25.46 31.61 -8.14
C GLY A 11 24.38 31.18 -9.16
N GLU A 12 24.25 29.87 -9.35
CA GLU A 12 23.30 29.30 -10.30
C GLU A 12 21.83 29.44 -9.89
N LYS A 13 20.94 29.54 -10.89
CA LYS A 13 19.64 28.86 -10.84
C LYS A 13 18.96 28.72 -12.22
N ILE A 14 18.88 27.46 -12.66
CA ILE A 14 17.84 26.88 -13.52
C ILE A 14 17.76 27.44 -14.96
N LEU A 15 18.47 26.78 -15.89
CA LEU A 15 18.28 26.89 -17.36
C LEU A 15 17.59 25.65 -17.97
N LEU A 16 17.07 24.73 -17.15
CA LEU A 16 16.53 23.41 -17.55
C LEU A 16 15.49 23.46 -18.69
N GLY A 17 14.71 24.54 -18.80
CA GLY A 17 13.70 24.69 -19.86
C GLY A 17 14.24 24.89 -21.29
N GLY A 18 15.57 24.95 -21.48
CA GLY A 18 16.21 25.16 -22.80
C GLY A 18 16.90 23.94 -23.40
N ILE A 19 17.45 23.03 -22.58
CA ILE A 19 18.41 22.02 -23.05
C ILE A 19 17.71 20.76 -23.62
N ALA A 20 16.50 20.44 -23.17
CA ALA A 20 15.64 19.45 -23.83
C ALA A 20 15.30 19.79 -25.31
N ALA A 21 15.51 21.04 -25.75
CA ALA A 21 15.40 21.40 -27.18
C ALA A 21 16.69 21.10 -27.98
N ALA A 22 17.83 20.90 -27.32
CA ALA A 22 19.09 20.50 -27.95
C ALA A 22 19.07 19.02 -28.36
N ALA A 23 18.41 18.15 -27.58
CA ALA A 23 18.10 16.77 -27.97
C ALA A 23 17.21 16.68 -29.24
N LEU A 24 16.60 17.79 -29.68
CA LEU A 24 15.87 17.93 -30.94
C LEU A 24 16.66 18.70 -32.02
N GLY A 25 17.98 18.86 -31.84
CA GLY A 25 18.91 19.39 -32.84
C GLY A 25 18.78 20.90 -33.12
N LEU A 26 18.61 21.74 -32.08
CA LEU A 26 18.40 23.18 -32.23
C LEU A 26 19.11 24.05 -31.17
N ILE A 27 20.12 24.82 -31.59
CA ILE A 27 20.48 26.17 -31.07
C ILE A 27 21.46 26.83 -32.05
N ASN A 28 21.43 28.17 -32.18
CA ASN A 28 22.59 28.92 -32.68
C ASN A 28 22.65 30.36 -32.13
N ALA A 29 23.86 30.77 -31.71
CA ALA A 29 24.37 32.13 -31.46
C ALA A 29 23.72 33.08 -30.39
N LYS A 30 24.45 33.17 -29.26
CA LYS A 30 24.93 34.38 -28.53
C LYS A 30 23.94 35.40 -27.87
N PRO A 31 24.26 35.89 -26.64
CA PRO A 31 23.46 36.88 -25.91
C PRO A 31 23.90 38.35 -26.14
N GLN A 32 23.02 39.30 -25.80
CA GLN A 32 23.40 40.68 -25.45
C GLN A 32 22.59 41.21 -24.26
N THR A 33 23.27 41.95 -23.37
CA THR A 33 22.72 42.57 -22.17
C THR A 33 22.39 44.05 -22.39
N VAL A 34 21.21 44.52 -21.96
CA VAL A 34 20.91 45.96 -21.81
C VAL A 34 20.21 46.23 -20.47
N LYS A 35 20.58 47.36 -19.85
CA LYS A 35 20.25 47.75 -18.47
C LYS A 35 18.78 48.13 -18.26
N ALA A 36 18.33 48.07 -17.02
CA ALA A 36 17.05 48.63 -16.59
C ALA A 36 17.11 50.17 -16.46
N ALA A 37 15.97 50.82 -16.67
CA ALA A 37 15.72 52.24 -16.37
C ALA A 37 14.34 52.40 -15.72
N ASN A 38 14.11 53.50 -15.00
CA ASN A 38 13.20 53.55 -13.85
C ASN A 38 12.03 54.56 -14.01
N GLN A 39 11.21 54.65 -12.95
CA GLN A 39 10.26 55.72 -12.57
C GLN A 39 8.78 55.66 -13.03
N ASN A 40 7.91 55.78 -12.01
CA ASN A 40 6.83 56.77 -11.78
C ASN A 40 5.87 57.20 -12.92
N GLY A 41 4.56 57.42 -12.68
CA GLY A 41 3.77 57.22 -11.46
C GLY A 41 2.36 57.82 -11.51
N ASN A 42 1.64 57.72 -10.38
CA ASN A 42 0.47 58.50 -9.91
C ASN A 42 -0.95 58.44 -10.56
N ARG A 43 -1.95 58.38 -9.63
CA ARG A 43 -3.34 58.93 -9.63
C ARG A 43 -4.35 58.49 -10.73
N ALA A 44 -5.68 58.61 -10.58
CA ALA A 44 -6.66 58.59 -9.46
C ALA A 44 -8.11 58.59 -10.08
N THR A 45 -9.31 58.75 -9.46
CA THR A 45 -9.80 58.93 -8.07
C THR A 45 -11.32 58.58 -7.98
N LYS A 46 -11.82 58.06 -6.84
CA LYS A 46 -13.21 58.23 -6.27
C LYS A 46 -14.45 57.69 -7.07
N LYS A 47 -15.69 57.62 -6.53
CA LYS A 47 -16.27 57.30 -5.18
C LYS A 47 -17.84 57.34 -5.28
N ALA A 48 -18.54 56.83 -4.25
CA ALA A 48 -19.92 57.18 -3.79
C ALA A 48 -21.12 56.30 -4.25
N ALA A 49 -22.18 56.08 -3.44
CA ALA A 49 -22.34 56.23 -1.97
C ALA A 49 -23.68 55.67 -1.39
N ARG A 50 -23.63 55.20 -0.12
CA ARG A 50 -24.71 55.20 0.93
C ARG A 50 -25.96 54.31 0.67
N ARG A 51 -26.78 53.96 1.68
CA ARG A 51 -26.81 54.27 3.14
C ARG A 51 -26.69 52.97 3.98
N ALA A 52 -27.12 52.95 5.24
CA ALA A 52 -27.10 51.79 6.17
C ALA A 52 -28.07 52.00 7.36
N VAL A 53 -28.34 50.93 8.14
CA VAL A 53 -29.08 50.91 9.43
C VAL A 53 -28.16 50.29 10.52
N LYS A 54 -28.40 50.60 11.81
CA LYS A 54 -27.61 50.19 13.00
C LYS A 54 -28.22 48.90 13.63
N THR A 55 -27.53 48.07 14.42
CA THR A 55 -26.95 48.24 15.79
C THR A 55 -26.24 46.91 16.18
N LYS A 56 -25.45 46.72 17.26
CA LYS A 56 -24.91 47.50 18.41
C LYS A 56 -23.72 46.68 18.99
N LEU A 57 -22.66 47.33 19.52
CA LEU A 57 -21.75 46.86 20.61
C LEU A 57 -21.00 45.49 20.42
N THR A 58 -19.77 45.25 20.89
CA THR A 58 -18.75 46.11 21.53
C THR A 58 -17.34 45.66 21.08
N TYR A 59 -16.37 46.57 21.14
CA TYR A 59 -14.93 46.30 21.19
C TYR A 59 -14.35 47.22 22.30
N GLN A 60 -13.02 47.26 22.47
CA GLN A 60 -12.22 48.08 23.41
C GLN A 60 -11.74 47.28 24.66
N ASN A 61 -10.50 47.43 25.15
CA ASN A 61 -9.43 48.34 24.69
C ASN A 61 -7.99 47.99 25.16
N GLU A 62 -7.00 48.52 24.41
CA GLU A 62 -5.72 49.14 24.86
C GLU A 62 -4.70 48.30 25.69
N THR A 63 -3.42 48.67 25.81
CA THR A 63 -2.68 49.89 25.34
C THR A 63 -1.25 49.54 24.88
N ASP A 64 -0.64 50.40 24.06
CA ASP A 64 0.82 50.44 23.88
C ASP A 64 1.53 51.10 25.10
N SER A 65 2.79 50.74 25.36
CA SER A 65 3.74 51.60 26.07
C SER A 65 5.19 51.32 25.64
N GLU A 66 5.89 52.36 25.18
CA GLU A 66 7.33 52.34 24.89
C GLU A 66 8.15 52.48 26.18
N THR A 67 9.32 51.85 26.25
CA THR A 67 10.48 52.43 26.98
C THR A 67 11.82 51.85 26.52
N GLU A 68 12.87 52.66 26.72
CA GLU A 68 14.28 52.34 26.46
C GLU A 68 14.92 51.63 27.68
N GLY A 69 16.11 51.05 27.52
CA GLY A 69 16.90 50.53 28.65
C GLY A 69 18.15 49.74 28.24
N GLU A 70 19.33 50.27 28.54
CA GLU A 70 20.62 49.57 28.43
C GLU A 70 21.03 48.91 29.76
N THR A 71 22.25 48.33 29.80
CA THR A 71 22.96 47.71 30.95
C THR A 71 22.40 46.34 31.38
N ALA A 72 23.16 45.24 31.52
CA ALA A 72 24.58 44.96 31.80
C ALA A 72 24.98 45.04 33.29
N THR A 73 26.05 44.30 33.64
CA THR A 73 26.55 43.99 35.01
C THR A 73 25.64 43.02 35.81
N GLU A 74 26.14 42.07 36.61
CA GLU A 74 27.48 41.43 36.67
C GLU A 74 27.40 40.07 37.41
N ASP A 75 28.57 39.50 37.65
CA ASP A 75 28.94 38.42 38.59
C ASP A 75 28.15 38.41 39.94
N ASP A 76 28.09 37.31 40.72
CA ASP A 76 29.27 36.60 41.23
C ASP A 76 29.08 35.13 41.68
N HIS A 77 30.20 34.51 42.04
CA HIS A 77 30.46 33.12 42.36
C HIS A 77 29.81 32.55 43.64
N ILE A 78 29.77 31.21 43.71
CA ILE A 78 30.41 30.30 44.70
C ILE A 78 29.56 29.02 44.80
N GLY A 79 30.09 27.78 44.71
CA GLY A 79 31.46 27.34 44.43
C GLY A 79 31.75 25.97 45.09
N SER A 80 32.62 25.15 44.46
CA SER A 80 33.10 23.82 44.95
C SER A 80 32.02 22.69 44.97
N GLU A 81 32.35 21.39 44.96
CA GLU A 81 33.67 20.73 44.89
C GLU A 81 33.66 19.36 44.15
N ASN A 82 34.85 18.76 44.04
CA ASN A 82 35.20 17.49 43.39
C ASN A 82 34.49 16.25 44.04
N ASN A 83 34.55 15.00 43.54
CA ASN A 83 35.63 14.32 42.81
C ASN A 83 35.15 13.05 42.06
N ALA A 84 36.05 12.36 41.35
CA ALA A 84 35.76 11.26 40.41
C ALA A 84 35.70 9.84 41.01
N GLY A 85 35.17 8.88 40.22
CA GLY A 85 35.62 7.48 40.29
C GLY A 85 34.63 6.39 39.88
N THR A 86 34.98 5.62 38.82
CA THR A 86 34.65 4.17 38.59
C THR A 86 33.17 3.71 38.49
N ALA A 87 32.78 2.64 37.79
CA ALA A 87 33.37 1.81 36.70
C ALA A 87 32.26 0.89 36.11
N SER A 88 32.60 -0.03 35.20
CA SER A 88 32.16 -1.46 35.11
C SER A 88 30.83 -1.87 35.77
N SER A 89 29.91 -2.65 35.16
CA SER A 89 29.86 -3.37 33.87
C SER A 89 28.45 -4.02 33.68
N ASN A 90 28.18 -4.62 32.53
CA ASN A 90 27.24 -5.75 32.40
C ASN A 90 27.79 -6.75 31.34
N PRO A 91 27.42 -8.04 31.36
CA PRO A 91 28.45 -9.08 31.37
C PRO A 91 28.47 -10.01 30.15
N ALA A 92 29.57 -10.78 30.11
CA ALA A 92 29.91 -11.83 29.16
C ALA A 92 28.76 -12.78 28.74
N SER A 93 28.75 -13.12 27.44
CA SER A 93 28.36 -14.46 26.99
C SER A 93 29.52 -15.43 27.24
N GLY A 94 29.22 -16.56 27.88
CA GLY A 94 30.22 -17.55 28.31
C GLY A 94 30.60 -18.54 27.21
N SER A 95 31.90 -18.72 27.01
CA SER A 95 32.51 -19.76 26.16
C SER A 95 32.22 -21.20 26.62
N ASN A 96 32.22 -22.14 25.67
CA ASN A 96 33.20 -23.25 25.59
C ASN A 96 32.94 -24.09 24.33
N GLN A 97 33.90 -24.30 23.42
CA GLN A 97 35.14 -25.09 23.53
C GLN A 97 34.94 -26.62 23.51
N ASN A 98 35.30 -27.22 22.37
CA ASN A 98 36.07 -28.47 22.25
C ASN A 98 36.52 -28.63 20.77
N ALA A 99 37.61 -29.31 20.40
CA ALA A 99 39.01 -29.32 20.88
C ALA A 99 39.77 -30.42 20.09
N ALA A 100 41.08 -30.22 19.86
CA ALA A 100 42.05 -31.22 19.32
C ALA A 100 41.79 -31.75 17.87
N ALA A 101 42.79 -32.20 17.11
CA ALA A 101 44.25 -31.96 17.08
C ALA A 101 44.75 -32.35 15.67
N GLY A 102 45.74 -31.67 15.07
CA GLY A 102 47.17 -32.01 15.20
C GLY A 102 47.67 -32.81 13.96
N ASN A 103 48.96 -32.91 13.63
CA ASN A 103 50.17 -32.29 14.19
C ASN A 103 51.33 -32.40 13.15
N THR A 104 52.51 -31.88 13.52
CA THR A 104 53.89 -32.09 13.00
C THR A 104 54.52 -30.98 12.16
N SER A 105 55.75 -30.51 12.44
CA SER A 105 56.50 -30.37 13.71
C SER A 105 57.85 -29.68 13.49
N ASP A 106 58.12 -28.61 14.25
CA ASP A 106 59.37 -28.32 15.01
C ASP A 106 60.76 -28.29 14.29
N PRO A 107 61.87 -27.79 14.91
CA PRO A 107 62.00 -27.36 16.30
C PRO A 107 62.51 -25.92 16.56
N SER A 108 62.26 -25.49 17.79
CA SER A 108 62.77 -24.28 18.43
C SER A 108 64.27 -24.29 18.72
N THR A 109 64.86 -23.10 18.86
CA THR A 109 65.85 -22.84 19.93
C THR A 109 65.49 -21.55 20.65
N THR A 110 65.25 -21.64 21.96
CA THR A 110 65.19 -20.47 22.86
C THR A 110 66.59 -20.01 23.22
N ASP A 111 66.81 -18.70 23.33
CA ASP A 111 67.63 -18.17 24.42
C ASP A 111 67.21 -16.74 24.78
N ASN A 112 67.33 -16.35 26.05
CA ASN A 112 66.71 -15.12 26.57
C ASN A 112 67.54 -14.46 27.68
N ALA A 113 68.41 -13.50 27.31
CA ALA A 113 69.30 -12.83 28.27
C ALA A 113 69.65 -11.37 27.90
N LYS A 114 69.00 -10.43 28.59
CA LYS A 114 69.50 -9.12 29.06
C LYS A 114 70.26 -8.19 28.07
N ALA A 115 69.53 -7.19 27.59
CA ALA A 115 69.88 -5.76 27.78
C ALA A 115 68.54 -5.02 27.97
N ASP A 116 68.24 -4.43 29.13
CA ASP A 116 68.66 -3.11 29.63
C ASP A 116 68.08 -1.90 28.87
N LYS A 117 67.83 -0.82 29.63
CA LYS A 117 67.12 0.40 29.21
C LYS A 117 67.97 1.22 28.21
N GLN A 118 67.45 2.16 27.42
CA GLN A 118 66.31 3.06 27.63
C GLN A 118 65.83 3.71 26.31
N GLU A 119 64.60 4.25 26.29
CA GLU A 119 64.08 5.29 25.35
C GLU A 119 64.18 5.08 23.82
N THR A 120 63.03 4.82 23.19
CA THR A 120 62.37 5.84 22.35
C THR A 120 60.86 5.79 22.63
N GLY A 121 60.17 6.94 22.61
CA GLY A 121 58.80 7.05 23.12
C GLY A 121 57.71 6.93 22.06
N SER A 122 56.67 6.12 22.33
CA SER A 122 55.40 6.16 21.62
C SER A 122 54.37 6.97 22.42
N THR A 123 54.09 8.20 22.02
CA THR A 123 53.00 8.99 22.60
C THR A 123 51.65 8.38 22.24
N GLN A 124 50.83 8.11 23.26
CA GLN A 124 49.45 7.67 23.11
C GLN A 124 48.63 8.69 22.29
N PHE A 125 47.90 8.23 21.28
CA PHE A 125 47.16 9.10 20.36
C PHE A 125 45.99 9.80 21.07
N ASP A 126 45.89 11.11 20.88
CA ASP A 126 44.85 11.97 21.43
C ASP A 126 44.08 12.63 20.27
N PRO A 127 42.82 12.24 20.00
CA PRO A 127 42.03 12.78 18.89
C PRO A 127 41.86 14.30 18.94
N ALA A 128 41.90 14.93 20.12
CA ALA A 128 41.80 16.38 20.27
C ALA A 128 43.12 17.12 19.98
N LYS A 129 44.21 16.39 19.69
CA LYS A 129 45.53 16.94 19.33
C LYS A 129 46.02 16.54 17.92
N ALA A 130 45.14 16.05 17.06
CA ALA A 130 45.45 15.72 15.67
C ALA A 130 45.77 16.99 14.84
N THR A 131 47.00 17.48 14.93
CA THR A 131 47.50 18.59 14.10
C THR A 131 47.97 18.08 12.74
N ARG A 132 48.04 18.97 11.74
CA ARG A 132 48.46 18.64 10.36
C ARG A 132 49.88 18.10 10.18
N ALA A 133 50.67 17.99 11.26
CA ALA A 133 51.92 17.26 11.27
C ALA A 133 51.74 15.72 11.28
N SER A 134 50.52 15.19 11.42
CA SER A 134 50.23 13.75 11.53
C SER A 134 49.70 13.09 10.24
N PHE A 135 49.70 13.80 9.10
CA PHE A 135 49.26 13.20 7.83
C PHE A 135 50.30 12.21 7.29
N PRO A 136 49.88 11.10 6.64
CA PRO A 136 50.80 10.22 5.95
C PRO A 136 51.48 10.98 4.80
N SER A 137 52.81 10.95 4.76
CA SER A 137 53.62 11.54 3.68
C SER A 137 53.81 10.60 2.48
N LYS A 138 53.32 9.36 2.58
CA LYS A 138 53.49 8.30 1.58
C LYS A 138 52.17 7.57 1.30
N TRP A 139 51.91 7.31 0.01
CA TRP A 139 50.86 6.42 -0.49
C TRP A 139 51.48 5.56 -1.60
N GLN A 140 51.43 4.22 -1.45
CA GLN A 140 52.11 3.25 -2.32
C GLN A 140 53.56 3.62 -2.67
N GLY A 141 54.31 4.12 -1.67
CA GLY A 141 55.71 4.56 -1.81
C GLY A 141 55.91 5.94 -2.46
N LEU A 142 54.89 6.50 -3.11
CA LEU A 142 54.90 7.85 -3.67
C LEU A 142 54.78 8.90 -2.58
N ASP A 143 55.42 10.06 -2.75
CA ASP A 143 55.23 11.20 -1.86
C ASP A 143 53.85 11.83 -2.06
N ILE A 144 53.14 12.04 -0.96
CA ILE A 144 51.88 12.79 -0.91
C ILE A 144 51.97 13.91 0.12
N SER A 145 51.23 14.99 -0.11
CA SER A 145 51.18 16.14 0.80
C SER A 145 49.86 16.87 0.71
N PHE A 146 49.45 17.48 1.82
CA PHE A 146 48.26 18.33 1.89
C PHE A 146 48.66 19.80 1.85
N ASP A 147 47.75 20.68 1.46
CA ASP A 147 47.99 22.13 1.41
C ASP A 147 47.77 22.83 2.77
N ASP A 148 47.94 24.15 2.78
CA ASP A 148 47.78 24.98 3.99
C ASP A 148 46.32 25.06 4.49
N GLU A 149 45.30 24.71 3.68
CA GLU A 149 43.90 24.59 4.13
C GLU A 149 43.47 23.13 4.43
N GLY A 150 44.18 22.13 3.89
CA GLY A 150 44.00 20.70 4.18
C GLY A 150 43.01 20.00 3.25
N ASP A 151 42.41 20.77 2.35
CA ASP A 151 41.38 20.37 1.41
C ASP A 151 41.96 19.81 0.09
N ILE A 152 43.24 20.11 -0.19
CA ILE A 152 43.92 19.75 -1.45
C ILE A 152 45.01 18.71 -1.19
N LEU A 153 44.81 17.50 -1.70
CA LEU A 153 45.79 16.41 -1.67
C LEU A 153 46.65 16.39 -2.93
N LYS A 154 47.93 16.74 -2.79
CA LYS A 154 48.93 16.67 -3.85
C LYS A 154 49.59 15.30 -3.88
N ILE A 155 49.60 14.70 -5.07
CA ILE A 155 50.23 13.42 -5.35
C ILE A 155 51.45 13.66 -6.25
N SER A 156 52.59 13.07 -5.89
CA SER A 156 53.82 13.13 -6.71
C SER A 156 53.82 12.11 -7.84
N GLY A 157 54.70 12.31 -8.83
CA GLY A 157 54.91 11.35 -9.91
C GLY A 157 55.71 10.11 -9.48
N GLY A 158 55.46 8.98 -10.15
CA GLY A 158 56.14 7.71 -9.92
C GLY A 158 55.44 6.57 -10.64
N THR A 159 55.49 5.36 -10.08
CA THR A 159 54.80 4.19 -10.63
C THR A 159 54.26 3.34 -9.49
N ILE A 160 52.98 2.98 -9.57
CA ILE A 160 52.32 1.97 -8.74
C ILE A 160 52.19 0.72 -9.61
N ASP A 161 52.81 -0.36 -9.19
CA ASP A 161 52.62 -1.68 -9.79
C ASP A 161 51.60 -2.46 -8.96
N ASN A 162 50.44 -2.69 -9.55
CA ASN A 162 49.32 -3.44 -8.97
C ASN A 162 48.98 -4.66 -9.86
N SER A 163 50.02 -5.31 -10.41
CA SER A 163 49.90 -6.54 -11.19
C SER A 163 49.46 -7.75 -10.35
N ASP A 164 49.54 -7.66 -9.02
CA ASP A 164 49.07 -8.64 -8.03
C ASP A 164 47.65 -8.35 -7.49
N ASN A 165 47.03 -7.25 -7.92
CA ASN A 165 45.66 -6.85 -7.60
C ASN A 165 45.40 -6.61 -6.09
N HIS A 166 46.35 -5.98 -5.40
CA HIS A 166 46.17 -5.46 -4.05
C HIS A 166 45.38 -4.13 -4.04
N THR A 167 44.93 -3.69 -2.86
CA THR A 167 44.19 -2.41 -2.77
C THR A 167 45.15 -1.21 -2.86
N ILE A 168 44.97 -0.41 -3.91
CA ILE A 168 45.70 0.86 -4.10
C ILE A 168 44.85 2.08 -3.76
N SER A 169 43.62 1.89 -3.28
CA SER A 169 42.66 2.95 -2.98
C SER A 169 43.24 4.05 -2.08
N LEU A 170 43.08 5.30 -2.53
CA LEU A 170 43.47 6.47 -1.75
C LEU A 170 42.64 6.58 -0.46
N TYR A 171 41.34 6.29 -0.52
CA TYR A 171 40.43 6.32 0.62
C TYR A 171 40.82 5.29 1.70
N TYR A 172 40.93 4.01 1.35
CA TYR A 172 41.25 2.97 2.36
C TYR A 172 42.64 3.17 2.96
N ASN A 173 43.62 3.62 2.17
CA ASN A 173 44.96 3.90 2.67
C ASN A 173 44.95 5.02 3.72
N LEU A 174 44.32 6.17 3.42
CA LEU A 174 44.24 7.31 4.34
C LEU A 174 43.38 7.00 5.59
N ASN A 175 42.21 6.37 5.38
CA ASN A 175 41.26 6.00 6.44
C ASN A 175 41.88 5.01 7.45
N SER A 176 42.71 4.06 6.97
CA SER A 176 43.44 3.12 7.83
C SER A 176 44.38 3.80 8.85
N GLN A 177 44.83 5.02 8.56
CA GLN A 177 45.69 5.81 9.44
C GLN A 177 44.87 6.73 10.35
N ASN A 178 43.79 7.35 9.83
CA ASN A 178 42.85 8.16 10.58
C ASN A 178 41.53 8.33 9.80
N GLN A 179 40.42 7.94 10.44
CA GLN A 179 39.09 7.84 9.83
C GLN A 179 38.54 9.16 9.26
N THR A 180 38.99 10.32 9.74
CA THR A 180 38.50 11.62 9.26
C THR A 180 39.17 12.12 7.98
N LEU A 181 40.39 11.64 7.65
CA LEU A 181 41.25 12.34 6.67
C LEU A 181 40.75 12.26 5.23
N ALA A 182 40.31 11.08 4.79
CA ALA A 182 39.80 10.91 3.42
C ALA A 182 38.50 11.69 3.18
N ALA A 183 37.74 11.97 4.26
CA ALA A 183 36.49 12.70 4.18
C ALA A 183 36.68 14.21 4.00
N ASP A 184 37.80 14.82 4.39
CA ASP A 184 37.98 16.28 4.28
C ASP A 184 38.44 16.76 2.88
N ILE A 185 38.93 15.84 2.04
CA ILE A 185 39.49 16.12 0.71
C ILE A 185 38.42 16.73 -0.22
N LYS A 186 38.75 17.85 -0.85
CA LYS A 186 37.92 18.57 -1.84
C LYS A 186 38.60 18.66 -3.20
N GLU A 187 39.91 18.46 -3.27
CA GLU A 187 40.67 18.48 -4.51
C GLU A 187 41.84 17.49 -4.46
N ILE A 188 42.10 16.80 -5.57
CA ILE A 188 43.35 16.05 -5.81
C ILE A 188 44.16 16.80 -6.88
N ASP A 189 45.47 16.89 -6.69
CA ASP A 189 46.42 17.54 -7.60
C ASP A 189 47.57 16.58 -7.94
N ILE A 190 47.50 15.92 -9.10
CA ILE A 190 48.53 14.98 -9.57
C ILE A 190 49.67 15.79 -10.20
N THR A 191 50.61 16.20 -9.34
CA THR A 191 51.67 17.17 -9.64
C THR A 191 52.79 16.67 -10.56
N GLY A 192 52.86 15.35 -10.81
CA GLY A 192 53.85 14.74 -11.68
C GLY A 192 53.37 13.40 -12.25
N LYS A 193 54.07 12.88 -13.27
CA LYS A 193 53.66 11.69 -14.01
C LYS A 193 53.50 10.47 -13.11
N LEU A 194 52.27 9.99 -12.97
CA LEU A 194 51.88 8.84 -12.16
C LEU A 194 51.48 7.70 -13.10
N LYS A 195 52.27 6.63 -13.14
CA LYS A 195 51.91 5.42 -13.91
C LYS A 195 51.25 4.38 -13.02
N ILE A 196 50.18 3.77 -13.50
CA ILE A 196 49.58 2.56 -12.92
C ILE A 196 49.84 1.37 -13.85
N ILE A 197 50.18 0.21 -13.28
CA ILE A 197 50.33 -1.08 -13.96
C ILE A 197 49.38 -2.08 -13.28
N GLY A 198 48.67 -2.90 -14.05
CA GLY A 198 47.71 -3.85 -13.49
C GLY A 198 46.38 -3.18 -13.13
N SER A 199 45.86 -3.40 -11.93
CA SER A 199 44.53 -2.89 -11.56
C SER A 199 44.55 -1.43 -11.08
N ALA A 200 43.64 -0.61 -11.61
CA ALA A 200 43.32 0.73 -11.10
C ALA A 200 42.03 0.75 -10.25
N ALA A 201 41.62 -0.41 -9.72
CA ALA A 201 40.40 -0.52 -8.92
C ALA A 201 40.46 0.33 -7.63
N ASP A 202 39.31 0.87 -7.23
CA ASP A 202 39.10 1.73 -6.05
C ASP A 202 40.01 2.99 -5.95
N LEU A 203 40.75 3.35 -7.00
CA LEU A 203 41.87 4.31 -6.94
C LEU A 203 41.46 5.65 -6.28
N PHE A 204 40.33 6.19 -6.72
CA PHE A 204 39.68 7.41 -6.21
C PHE A 204 38.21 7.11 -5.85
N THR A 205 37.95 6.06 -5.04
CA THR A 205 36.59 5.82 -4.52
C THR A 205 36.32 6.54 -3.20
N SER A 206 35.05 6.86 -2.95
CA SER A 206 34.46 7.18 -1.64
C SER A 206 34.99 8.46 -0.99
N LEU A 207 35.54 9.37 -1.79
CA LEU A 207 35.97 10.71 -1.39
C LEU A 207 34.77 11.67 -1.46
N GLU A 208 33.78 11.47 -0.59
CA GLU A 208 32.46 12.12 -0.68
C GLU A 208 32.47 13.66 -0.80
N ASN A 209 33.55 14.32 -0.35
CA ASN A 209 33.72 15.77 -0.43
C ASN A 209 34.53 16.28 -1.65
N LEU A 210 35.12 15.38 -2.45
CA LEU A 210 35.94 15.73 -3.62
C LEU A 210 35.11 16.49 -4.66
N GLU A 211 35.57 17.67 -5.09
CA GLU A 211 34.89 18.48 -6.10
C GLU A 211 35.55 18.39 -7.50
N THR A 212 36.86 18.08 -7.55
CA THR A 212 37.66 18.03 -8.79
C THR A 212 38.96 17.25 -8.60
N ILE A 213 39.45 16.63 -9.69
CA ILE A 213 40.82 16.10 -9.80
C ILE A 213 41.57 16.93 -10.85
N LYS A 214 42.80 17.34 -10.53
CA LYS A 214 43.74 18.04 -11.42
C LYS A 214 44.92 17.13 -11.75
N GLY A 215 45.52 17.35 -12.92
CA GLY A 215 46.67 16.56 -13.36
C GLY A 215 46.31 15.14 -13.84
N LEU A 216 45.06 14.86 -14.22
CA LEU A 216 44.69 13.57 -14.84
C LEU A 216 45.43 13.32 -16.17
N ASP A 217 45.92 14.38 -16.83
CA ASP A 217 46.85 14.31 -17.94
C ASP A 217 48.25 13.78 -17.56
N ASN A 218 48.62 13.81 -16.27
CA ASN A 218 49.81 13.12 -15.74
C ASN A 218 49.57 11.64 -15.38
N LEU A 219 48.33 11.15 -15.36
CA LEU A 219 47.98 9.78 -14.97
C LEU A 219 48.11 8.82 -16.17
N ASP A 220 49.23 8.11 -16.27
CA ASP A 220 49.50 7.08 -17.28
C ASP A 220 48.83 5.75 -16.91
N THR A 221 47.73 5.45 -17.59
CA THR A 221 46.94 4.21 -17.45
C THR A 221 47.19 3.23 -18.61
N SER A 222 48.25 3.42 -19.40
CA SER A 222 48.56 2.57 -20.58
C SER A 222 48.87 1.10 -20.29
N GLU A 223 48.98 0.71 -19.02
CA GLU A 223 49.16 -0.68 -18.56
C GLU A 223 48.05 -1.11 -17.58
N VAL A 224 46.91 -0.42 -17.57
CA VAL A 224 45.78 -0.72 -16.67
C VAL A 224 44.84 -1.77 -17.27
N THR A 225 44.45 -2.75 -16.45
CA THR A 225 43.62 -3.90 -16.83
C THR A 225 42.21 -3.91 -16.21
N SER A 226 41.97 -3.13 -15.15
CA SER A 226 40.66 -2.91 -14.53
C SER A 226 40.53 -1.45 -14.08
N MET A 227 39.33 -0.87 -14.24
CA MET A 227 38.91 0.43 -13.70
C MET A 227 37.65 0.29 -12.82
N GLU A 228 37.48 -0.89 -12.22
CA GLU A 228 36.40 -1.17 -11.26
C GLU A 228 36.33 -0.12 -10.13
N ASN A 229 35.15 0.43 -9.85
CA ASN A 229 34.93 1.44 -8.80
C ASN A 229 35.83 2.71 -8.87
N MET A 230 36.58 2.95 -9.96
CA MET A 230 37.76 3.84 -9.99
C MET A 230 37.52 5.28 -9.49
N PHE A 231 36.35 5.87 -9.73
CA PHE A 231 35.95 7.20 -9.26
C PHE A 231 34.70 7.18 -8.34
N SER A 232 34.21 5.98 -8.00
CA SER A 232 32.87 5.78 -7.45
C SER A 232 32.63 6.44 -6.09
N LYS A 233 31.41 6.94 -5.87
CA LYS A 233 30.91 7.55 -4.62
C LYS A 233 31.56 8.89 -4.29
N ASP A 234 32.21 9.53 -5.27
CA ASP A 234 32.74 10.88 -5.15
C ASP A 234 31.61 11.90 -5.34
N LYS A 235 30.65 11.90 -4.40
CA LYS A 235 29.33 12.56 -4.49
C LYS A 235 29.36 14.06 -4.84
N LYS A 236 30.47 14.76 -4.62
CA LYS A 236 30.65 16.19 -4.96
C LYS A 236 31.44 16.45 -6.25
N LEU A 237 31.92 15.42 -6.94
CA LEU A 237 32.74 15.53 -8.14
C LEU A 237 31.91 16.10 -9.30
N LYS A 238 32.16 17.37 -9.66
CA LYS A 238 31.29 18.11 -10.61
C LYS A 238 31.71 17.96 -12.07
N ASN A 239 33.01 17.82 -12.28
CA ASN A 239 33.66 17.65 -13.58
C ASN A 239 34.90 16.78 -13.39
N ILE A 240 35.14 15.88 -14.34
CA ILE A 240 36.37 15.10 -14.46
C ILE A 240 36.89 15.26 -15.89
N ASP A 241 38.20 15.45 -16.07
CA ASP A 241 38.83 15.58 -17.39
C ASP A 241 39.54 14.28 -17.77
N LEU A 242 38.87 13.50 -18.61
CA LEU A 242 39.37 12.22 -19.15
C LEU A 242 39.80 12.35 -20.62
N SER A 243 39.99 13.58 -21.13
CA SER A 243 40.26 13.84 -22.55
C SER A 243 41.69 13.52 -23.01
N SER A 244 42.60 13.14 -22.08
CA SER A 244 44.01 12.92 -22.38
C SER A 244 44.30 11.58 -23.07
N SER A 245 44.04 11.49 -24.37
CA SER A 245 44.32 10.31 -25.22
C SER A 245 45.77 9.79 -25.22
N THR A 246 46.73 10.53 -24.67
CA THR A 246 48.14 10.12 -24.56
C THR A 246 48.51 9.46 -23.24
N THR A 247 47.71 9.63 -22.18
CA THR A 247 47.99 9.12 -20.82
C THR A 247 46.78 8.42 -20.19
N PHE A 248 45.58 8.99 -20.30
CA PHE A 248 44.35 8.32 -19.91
C PHE A 248 43.89 7.35 -21.03
N LYS A 249 44.17 6.07 -20.83
CA LYS A 249 44.01 4.98 -21.81
C LYS A 249 43.15 3.86 -21.24
N THR A 250 42.39 3.23 -22.12
CA THR A 250 41.41 2.18 -21.78
C THR A 250 41.57 0.91 -22.63
N ASP A 251 42.49 0.91 -23.60
CA ASP A 251 42.65 -0.15 -24.62
C ASP A 251 43.02 -1.55 -24.06
N LYS A 252 43.43 -1.64 -22.79
CA LYS A 252 43.73 -2.90 -22.07
C LYS A 252 42.73 -3.23 -20.96
N VAL A 253 41.76 -2.36 -20.70
CA VAL A 253 40.81 -2.51 -19.59
C VAL A 253 39.79 -3.60 -19.92
N THR A 254 39.57 -4.49 -18.96
CA THR A 254 38.68 -5.65 -19.05
C THR A 254 37.44 -5.51 -18.18
N ASP A 255 37.51 -4.71 -17.11
CA ASP A 255 36.40 -4.41 -16.22
C ASP A 255 36.26 -2.89 -16.02
N MET A 256 35.04 -2.36 -16.19
CA MET A 256 34.65 -0.97 -15.92
C MET A 256 33.42 -0.89 -15.01
N SER A 257 33.13 -1.95 -14.26
CA SER A 257 31.97 -1.97 -13.35
C SER A 257 32.09 -0.92 -12.26
N TYR A 258 30.97 -0.34 -11.86
CA TYR A 258 30.88 0.76 -10.89
C TYR A 258 31.76 2.00 -11.18
N MET A 259 32.38 2.17 -12.36
CA MET A 259 33.48 3.13 -12.57
C MET A 259 33.16 4.58 -12.11
N PHE A 260 31.91 5.04 -12.26
CA PHE A 260 31.41 6.34 -11.80
C PHE A 260 30.19 6.22 -10.87
N ALA A 261 29.98 5.05 -10.25
CA ALA A 261 28.76 4.75 -9.50
C ALA A 261 28.61 5.65 -8.27
N SER A 262 27.45 6.26 -8.10
CA SER A 262 27.11 7.25 -7.05
C SER A 262 27.87 8.58 -7.12
N ASP A 263 28.38 8.97 -8.30
CA ASP A 263 28.97 10.29 -8.54
C ASP A 263 27.86 11.35 -8.72
N GLU A 264 27.10 11.60 -7.65
CA GLU A 264 25.82 12.33 -7.67
C GLU A 264 25.92 13.74 -8.29
N SER A 265 27.05 14.43 -8.14
CA SER A 265 27.26 15.78 -8.69
C SER A 265 27.80 15.83 -10.12
N LEU A 266 28.10 14.69 -10.75
CA LEU A 266 28.76 14.65 -12.06
C LEU A 266 27.81 15.12 -13.16
N THR A 267 27.98 16.36 -13.64
CA THR A 267 27.01 16.97 -14.59
C THR A 267 27.24 16.62 -16.05
N LYS A 268 28.45 16.16 -16.38
CA LYS A 268 28.94 15.80 -17.72
C LYS A 268 30.08 14.80 -17.60
N LEU A 269 30.23 13.97 -18.62
CA LEU A 269 31.36 13.09 -18.80
C LEU A 269 31.80 13.13 -20.27
N ASP A 270 33.11 13.21 -20.53
CA ASP A 270 33.68 13.12 -21.87
C ASP A 270 34.35 11.75 -22.04
N LEU A 271 33.73 10.91 -22.85
CA LEU A 271 34.21 9.55 -23.16
C LEU A 271 34.90 9.49 -24.53
N SER A 272 35.19 10.63 -25.18
CA SER A 272 35.55 10.69 -26.61
C SER A 272 36.79 9.89 -27.05
N HIS A 273 37.64 9.51 -26.09
CA HIS A 273 38.85 8.72 -26.31
C HIS A 273 38.82 7.32 -25.68
N PHE A 274 37.68 6.88 -25.12
CA PHE A 274 37.55 5.53 -24.56
C PHE A 274 37.57 4.48 -25.68
N ASP A 275 38.48 3.51 -25.56
CA ASP A 275 38.46 2.25 -26.30
C ASP A 275 38.04 1.16 -25.32
N THR A 276 36.84 0.63 -25.49
CA THR A 276 36.28 -0.41 -24.61
C THR A 276 36.34 -1.80 -25.25
N SER A 277 37.09 -1.98 -26.35
CA SER A 277 37.10 -3.21 -27.14
C SER A 277 37.70 -4.45 -26.45
N ASN A 278 38.14 -4.34 -25.20
CA ASN A 278 38.52 -5.47 -24.33
C ASN A 278 37.66 -5.61 -23.07
N VAL A 279 36.69 -4.72 -22.84
CA VAL A 279 35.83 -4.73 -21.65
C VAL A 279 34.78 -5.85 -21.75
N THR A 280 34.69 -6.65 -20.69
CA THR A 280 33.73 -7.76 -20.55
C THR A 280 32.62 -7.49 -19.54
N ASN A 281 32.83 -6.52 -18.63
CA ASN A 281 31.90 -6.13 -17.57
C ASN A 281 31.70 -4.61 -17.55
N MET A 282 30.45 -4.15 -17.62
CA MET A 282 30.03 -2.76 -17.50
C MET A 282 28.90 -2.58 -16.47
N ALA A 283 28.68 -3.55 -15.59
CA ALA A 283 27.62 -3.49 -14.59
C ALA A 283 27.78 -2.27 -13.67
N HIS A 284 26.67 -1.62 -13.31
CA HIS A 284 26.64 -0.43 -12.46
C HIS A 284 27.49 0.79 -12.93
N MET A 285 28.05 0.81 -14.16
CA MET A 285 29.07 1.79 -14.58
C MET A 285 28.69 3.26 -14.34
N PHE A 286 27.40 3.61 -14.49
CA PHE A 286 26.82 4.93 -14.20
C PHE A 286 25.65 4.88 -13.21
N GLU A 287 25.60 3.86 -12.33
CA GLU A 287 24.57 3.74 -11.29
C GLU A 287 24.53 5.01 -10.42
N SER A 288 23.34 5.54 -10.15
CA SER A 288 23.12 6.71 -9.29
C SER A 288 23.93 7.97 -9.66
N CYS A 289 24.38 8.11 -10.91
CA CYS A 289 24.91 9.36 -11.46
C CYS A 289 23.78 10.40 -11.68
N VAL A 290 23.03 10.76 -10.62
CA VAL A 290 21.82 11.59 -10.67
C VAL A 290 22.05 12.96 -11.30
N GLY A 291 23.29 13.46 -11.32
CA GLY A 291 23.70 14.71 -11.96
C GLY A 291 23.83 14.66 -13.48
N LEU A 292 23.91 13.48 -14.11
CA LEU A 292 24.08 13.35 -15.55
C LEU A 292 22.79 13.70 -16.31
N HIS A 293 22.95 14.43 -17.42
CA HIS A 293 21.84 14.99 -18.19
C HIS A 293 21.72 14.39 -19.61
N SER A 294 22.85 14.34 -20.31
CA SER A 294 23.01 13.74 -21.65
C SER A 294 24.49 13.72 -22.02
N PHE A 295 24.99 12.58 -22.47
CA PHE A 295 26.37 12.39 -22.95
C PHE A 295 26.35 11.51 -24.21
N ALA A 296 27.51 11.26 -24.83
CA ALA A 296 27.60 10.54 -26.09
C ALA A 296 28.83 9.63 -26.15
N PHE A 297 28.65 8.41 -26.64
CA PHE A 297 29.71 7.42 -26.81
C PHE A 297 30.46 7.64 -28.15
N PRO A 298 31.80 7.57 -28.19
CA PRO A 298 32.58 7.61 -29.43
C PRO A 298 32.38 6.35 -30.28
N ALA A 299 33.00 6.31 -31.46
CA ALA A 299 33.02 5.12 -32.31
C ALA A 299 33.94 4.00 -31.78
N THR A 300 34.80 4.30 -30.80
CA THR A 300 35.71 3.38 -30.11
C THR A 300 35.08 2.72 -28.87
N PHE A 301 33.89 3.15 -28.46
CA PHE A 301 33.13 2.54 -27.37
C PHE A 301 32.43 1.26 -27.88
N ASN A 302 33.24 0.23 -28.12
CA ASN A 302 32.80 -1.08 -28.57
C ASN A 302 32.38 -1.93 -27.35
N THR A 303 31.17 -2.49 -27.39
CA THR A 303 30.62 -3.36 -26.33
C THR A 303 30.56 -4.84 -26.72
N ASP A 304 31.19 -5.23 -27.84
CA ASP A 304 31.05 -6.58 -28.42
C ASP A 304 31.47 -7.75 -27.50
N LYS A 305 32.35 -7.52 -26.53
CA LYS A 305 32.75 -8.51 -25.51
C LYS A 305 31.98 -8.42 -24.19
N VAL A 306 31.11 -7.42 -24.02
CA VAL A 306 30.41 -7.18 -22.75
C VAL A 306 29.36 -8.26 -22.52
N THR A 307 29.41 -8.86 -21.33
CA THR A 307 28.51 -9.94 -20.89
C THR A 307 27.50 -9.48 -19.85
N ASP A 308 27.85 -8.46 -19.04
CA ASP A 308 26.96 -7.87 -18.04
C ASP A 308 26.83 -6.35 -18.24
N MET A 309 25.58 -5.88 -18.32
CA MET A 309 25.17 -4.47 -18.36
C MET A 309 24.10 -4.16 -17.30
N SER A 310 23.97 -4.99 -16.26
CA SER A 310 23.00 -4.77 -15.19
C SER A 310 23.29 -3.49 -14.42
N TYR A 311 22.22 -2.81 -13.97
CA TYR A 311 22.27 -1.51 -13.27
C TYR A 311 23.06 -0.39 -13.99
N MET A 312 23.47 -0.56 -15.25
CA MET A 312 24.46 0.30 -15.92
C MET A 312 24.09 1.79 -15.92
N PHE A 313 22.78 2.12 -15.94
CA PHE A 313 22.25 3.47 -15.80
C PHE A 313 21.19 3.57 -14.69
N ASP A 314 21.13 2.65 -13.72
CA ASP A 314 20.12 2.73 -12.64
C ASP A 314 20.18 4.10 -11.94
N ASN A 315 19.02 4.68 -11.62
CA ASN A 315 18.88 5.95 -10.92
C ASN A 315 19.57 7.13 -11.62
N CYS A 316 19.87 7.05 -12.93
CA CYS A 316 20.28 8.19 -13.78
C CYS A 316 19.11 9.18 -14.01
N ASN A 317 18.48 9.65 -12.95
CA ASN A 317 17.13 10.24 -12.99
C ASN A 317 17.02 11.60 -13.72
N GLN A 318 18.12 12.30 -14.01
CA GLN A 318 18.14 13.50 -14.87
C GLN A 318 18.53 13.22 -16.33
N VAL A 319 18.90 12.00 -16.70
CA VAL A 319 19.21 11.63 -18.09
C VAL A 319 17.92 11.60 -18.90
N TRP A 320 17.73 12.60 -19.77
CA TRP A 320 16.52 12.72 -20.60
C TRP A 320 16.67 12.09 -21.99
N SER A 321 17.90 11.76 -22.41
CA SER A 321 18.22 11.19 -23.72
C SER A 321 19.63 10.62 -23.71
N ILE A 322 19.78 9.40 -24.21
CA ILE A 322 21.06 8.70 -24.42
C ILE A 322 21.02 7.98 -25.78
N ASP A 323 22.15 7.89 -26.47
CA ASP A 323 22.28 7.19 -27.76
C ASP A 323 22.96 5.83 -27.55
N VAL A 324 22.15 4.81 -27.24
CA VAL A 324 22.61 3.41 -27.11
C VAL A 324 22.54 2.64 -28.43
N THR A 325 22.20 3.30 -29.55
CA THR A 325 22.00 2.62 -30.86
C THR A 325 23.27 1.99 -31.45
N LYS A 326 24.43 2.30 -30.87
CA LYS A 326 25.76 1.78 -31.23
C LYS A 326 26.18 0.56 -30.41
N PHE A 327 25.48 0.24 -29.31
CA PHE A 327 25.85 -0.87 -28.45
C PHE A 327 25.61 -2.19 -29.21
N ASN A 328 26.65 -3.01 -29.28
CA ASN A 328 26.52 -4.42 -29.65
C ASN A 328 26.24 -5.21 -28.37
N THR A 329 25.02 -5.73 -28.23
CA THR A 329 24.59 -6.47 -27.04
C THR A 329 24.53 -7.99 -27.27
N SER A 330 24.99 -8.50 -28.41
CA SER A 330 24.88 -9.93 -28.80
C SER A 330 25.64 -10.92 -27.90
N ASN A 331 26.48 -10.42 -26.99
CA ASN A 331 27.15 -11.21 -25.96
C ASN A 331 26.64 -10.95 -24.53
N VAL A 332 25.67 -10.05 -24.34
CA VAL A 332 25.13 -9.70 -23.01
C VAL A 332 24.15 -10.79 -22.53
N GLU A 333 24.40 -11.30 -21.33
CA GLU A 333 23.62 -12.36 -20.68
C GLU A 333 22.74 -11.79 -19.55
N ASN A 334 23.08 -10.61 -19.01
CA ASN A 334 22.38 -9.92 -17.94
C ASN A 334 22.08 -8.44 -18.29
N MET A 335 20.80 -8.04 -18.24
CA MET A 335 20.32 -6.66 -18.41
C MET A 335 19.41 -6.19 -17.24
N ALA A 336 19.45 -6.88 -16.11
CA ALA A 336 18.63 -6.54 -14.95
C ALA A 336 18.87 -5.08 -14.50
N TYR A 337 17.81 -4.34 -14.20
CA TYR A 337 17.87 -2.94 -13.74
C TYR A 337 18.60 -1.93 -14.67
N MET A 338 18.94 -2.29 -15.91
CA MET A 338 19.82 -1.48 -16.79
C MET A 338 19.40 -0.01 -16.94
N PHE A 339 18.09 0.29 -16.97
CA PHE A 339 17.53 1.65 -16.96
C PHE A 339 16.53 1.84 -15.81
N TYR A 340 16.69 1.13 -14.68
CA TYR A 340 15.82 1.30 -13.53
C TYR A 340 15.86 2.75 -13.02
N ASN A 341 14.72 3.25 -12.54
CA ASN A 341 14.54 4.59 -11.97
C ASN A 341 15.05 5.77 -12.85
N CYS A 342 15.15 5.58 -14.18
CA CYS A 342 15.54 6.61 -15.14
C CYS A 342 14.38 7.58 -15.45
N GLN A 343 13.93 8.31 -14.43
CA GLN A 343 12.67 9.05 -14.44
C GLN A 343 12.54 10.12 -15.55
N SER A 344 13.64 10.65 -16.09
CA SER A 344 13.60 11.74 -17.10
C SER A 344 13.42 11.28 -18.56
N PHE A 345 13.47 9.98 -18.88
CA PHE A 345 13.21 9.53 -20.24
C PHE A 345 11.76 9.78 -20.66
N LEU A 346 11.56 10.54 -21.75
CA LEU A 346 10.25 10.66 -22.42
C LEU A 346 10.04 9.53 -23.46
N THR A 347 11.16 9.09 -24.06
CA THR A 347 11.25 8.01 -25.05
C THR A 347 12.65 7.40 -24.94
N LEU A 348 12.72 6.07 -24.98
CA LEU A 348 13.98 5.34 -25.06
C LEU A 348 13.99 4.48 -26.33
N ASP A 349 15.10 4.47 -27.05
CA ASP A 349 15.28 3.71 -28.29
C ASP A 349 16.36 2.65 -28.11
N VAL A 350 15.90 1.41 -27.88
CA VAL A 350 16.73 0.21 -27.75
C VAL A 350 16.64 -0.65 -29.02
N SER A 351 16.22 -0.09 -30.17
CA SER A 351 15.90 -0.86 -31.38
C SER A 351 17.09 -1.57 -32.04
N SER A 352 18.33 -1.29 -31.61
CA SER A 352 19.55 -1.99 -32.00
C SER A 352 19.88 -3.22 -31.15
N PHE A 353 19.21 -3.42 -30.00
CA PHE A 353 19.61 -4.44 -29.03
C PHE A 353 19.33 -5.85 -29.58
N ASP A 354 20.39 -6.65 -29.67
CA ASP A 354 20.31 -8.11 -29.73
C ASP A 354 20.21 -8.62 -28.29
N THR A 355 19.09 -9.26 -27.97
CA THR A 355 18.81 -9.82 -26.64
C THR A 355 18.82 -11.35 -26.64
N SER A 356 19.34 -11.98 -27.71
CA SER A 356 19.26 -13.43 -27.91
C SER A 356 19.94 -14.28 -26.84
N LYS A 357 20.90 -13.73 -26.08
CA LYS A 357 21.55 -14.41 -24.94
C LYS A 357 21.02 -14.01 -23.57
N VAL A 358 20.20 -12.95 -23.46
CA VAL A 358 19.82 -12.38 -22.17
C VAL A 358 18.95 -13.37 -21.38
N THR A 359 19.31 -13.58 -20.13
CA THR A 359 18.62 -14.49 -19.20
C THR A 359 17.83 -13.73 -18.12
N ASP A 360 18.26 -12.52 -17.75
CA ASP A 360 17.56 -11.65 -16.79
C ASP A 360 17.30 -10.26 -17.39
N MET A 361 16.03 -9.84 -17.35
CA MET A 361 15.54 -8.50 -17.73
C MET A 361 14.71 -7.85 -16.61
N SER A 362 14.84 -8.33 -15.37
CA SER A 362 14.06 -7.81 -14.25
C SER A 362 14.32 -6.32 -14.04
N TYR A 363 13.25 -5.56 -13.82
CA TYR A 363 13.24 -4.10 -13.67
C TYR A 363 13.99 -3.30 -14.75
N MET A 364 14.27 -3.88 -15.93
CA MET A 364 15.09 -3.25 -16.99
C MET A 364 14.62 -1.84 -17.38
N PHE A 365 13.31 -1.57 -17.36
CA PHE A 365 12.71 -0.25 -17.57
C PHE A 365 11.87 0.23 -16.36
N GLY A 366 11.97 -0.43 -15.21
CA GLY A 366 11.17 -0.11 -14.03
C GLY A 366 11.43 1.30 -13.51
N ALA A 367 10.43 1.93 -12.90
CA ALA A 367 10.46 3.31 -12.42
C ALA A 367 10.90 4.36 -13.47
N CYS A 368 10.85 4.06 -14.77
CA CYS A 368 10.93 5.03 -15.86
C CYS A 368 9.62 5.85 -15.94
N VAL A 369 9.31 6.61 -14.89
CA VAL A 369 8.00 7.25 -14.65
C VAL A 369 7.47 8.00 -15.87
N ASN A 370 8.26 8.89 -16.48
CA ASN A 370 7.81 9.76 -17.59
C ASN A 370 7.86 9.09 -18.99
N LEU A 371 8.15 7.78 -19.08
CA LEU A 371 8.31 7.08 -20.35
C LEU A 371 6.96 6.93 -21.09
N LEU A 372 6.72 7.80 -22.07
CA LEU A 372 5.47 7.82 -22.84
C LEU A 372 5.40 6.67 -23.85
N LYS A 373 6.55 6.21 -24.36
CA LYS A 373 6.66 5.14 -25.34
C LYS A 373 8.06 4.51 -25.33
N LEU A 374 8.11 3.19 -25.31
CA LEU A 374 9.30 2.39 -25.60
C LEU A 374 9.37 2.03 -27.10
N ASN A 375 10.58 2.06 -27.68
CA ASN A 375 10.85 1.54 -29.02
C ASN A 375 11.69 0.25 -28.88
N LEU A 376 11.02 -0.91 -28.96
CA LEU A 376 11.67 -2.23 -28.97
C LEU A 376 12.19 -2.58 -30.39
N PRO A 377 13.25 -3.40 -30.51
CA PRO A 377 13.67 -3.99 -31.77
C PRO A 377 12.54 -4.72 -32.50
N THR A 378 12.52 -4.63 -33.83
CA THR A 378 11.59 -5.45 -34.65
C THR A 378 11.90 -6.95 -34.59
N THR A 379 13.11 -7.28 -34.12
CA THR A 379 13.71 -8.61 -33.92
C THR A 379 13.96 -8.92 -32.44
N PHE A 380 13.22 -8.32 -31.50
CA PHE A 380 13.45 -8.53 -30.07
C PHE A 380 13.26 -10.02 -29.70
N VAL A 381 14.30 -10.66 -29.15
CA VAL A 381 14.31 -12.10 -28.79
C VAL A 381 14.29 -12.22 -27.28
N THR A 382 13.37 -13.02 -26.75
CA THR A 382 13.31 -13.33 -25.30
C THR A 382 13.33 -14.82 -24.97
N ASP A 383 13.63 -15.67 -25.98
CA ASP A 383 13.67 -17.14 -25.91
C ASP A 383 14.56 -17.74 -24.81
N ASN A 384 15.46 -16.95 -24.20
CA ASN A 384 16.37 -17.36 -23.13
C ASN A 384 16.11 -16.67 -21.78
N VAL A 385 15.18 -15.71 -21.72
CA VAL A 385 14.87 -14.97 -20.50
C VAL A 385 14.11 -15.85 -19.51
N GLN A 386 14.60 -15.89 -18.27
CA GLN A 386 14.04 -16.64 -17.15
C GLN A 386 13.37 -15.68 -16.14
N ASN A 387 13.83 -14.44 -16.03
CA ASN A 387 13.29 -13.46 -15.10
C ASN A 387 12.84 -12.17 -15.82
N MET A 388 11.57 -11.81 -15.66
CA MET A 388 10.97 -10.56 -16.12
C MET A 388 10.29 -9.77 -14.97
N LYS A 389 10.64 -10.08 -13.71
CA LYS A 389 10.09 -9.39 -12.53
C LYS A 389 10.18 -7.87 -12.69
N GLY A 390 9.07 -7.16 -12.53
CA GLY A 390 9.05 -5.71 -12.50
C GLY A 390 9.48 -4.99 -13.78
N MET A 391 9.58 -5.67 -14.93
CA MET A 391 10.21 -5.13 -16.17
C MET A 391 9.69 -3.74 -16.59
N PHE A 392 8.41 -3.45 -16.37
CA PHE A 392 7.79 -2.14 -16.61
C PHE A 392 7.15 -1.51 -15.35
N SER A 393 7.41 -2.08 -14.16
CA SER A 393 6.86 -1.63 -12.87
C SER A 393 7.09 -0.14 -12.67
N GLY A 394 6.07 0.62 -12.26
CA GLY A 394 6.19 2.06 -11.99
C GLY A 394 6.40 2.95 -13.23
N CYS A 395 6.25 2.44 -14.46
CA CYS A 395 6.16 3.27 -15.67
C CYS A 395 4.83 4.04 -15.72
N GLU A 396 4.63 5.00 -14.80
CA GLU A 396 3.34 5.68 -14.58
C GLU A 396 2.70 6.20 -15.88
N TYR A 397 3.47 6.86 -16.76
CA TYR A 397 2.97 7.54 -17.96
C TYR A 397 2.91 6.70 -19.23
N ILE A 398 3.25 5.41 -19.20
CA ILE A 398 3.13 4.55 -20.38
C ILE A 398 1.65 4.25 -20.66
N THR A 399 1.23 4.30 -21.93
CA THR A 399 -0.20 4.22 -22.30
C THR A 399 -0.58 2.99 -23.11
N GLU A 400 0.36 2.47 -23.91
CA GLU A 400 0.25 1.19 -24.59
C GLU A 400 1.60 0.45 -24.57
N LEU A 401 1.55 -0.89 -24.49
CA LEU A 401 2.68 -1.79 -24.66
C LEU A 401 2.42 -2.76 -25.82
N ASP A 402 3.44 -2.98 -26.65
CA ASP A 402 3.44 -4.00 -27.71
C ASP A 402 4.50 -5.06 -27.37
N LEU A 403 4.02 -6.17 -26.84
CA LEU A 403 4.76 -7.37 -26.45
C LEU A 403 4.61 -8.47 -27.51
N SER A 404 4.13 -8.17 -28.73
CA SER A 404 3.88 -9.18 -29.78
C SER A 404 5.12 -9.95 -30.23
N LYS A 405 6.32 -9.48 -29.88
CA LYS A 405 7.61 -10.14 -30.12
C LYS A 405 8.13 -10.98 -28.96
N PHE A 406 7.51 -10.88 -27.78
CA PHE A 406 7.98 -11.63 -26.61
C PHE A 406 7.66 -13.12 -26.76
N ASN A 407 8.65 -13.94 -26.43
CA ASN A 407 8.50 -15.36 -26.13
C ASN A 407 8.87 -15.55 -24.66
N THR A 408 7.89 -15.89 -23.84
CA THR A 408 8.06 -16.02 -22.39
C THR A 408 8.11 -17.47 -21.92
N ALA A 409 8.26 -18.44 -22.84
CA ALA A 409 8.19 -19.87 -22.55
C ALA A 409 9.23 -20.40 -21.55
N LYS A 410 10.28 -19.65 -21.22
CA LYS A 410 11.26 -19.97 -20.15
C LYS A 410 11.14 -19.11 -18.89
N VAL A 411 10.26 -18.12 -18.87
CA VAL A 411 10.14 -17.18 -17.75
C VAL A 411 9.49 -17.88 -16.57
N THR A 412 10.13 -17.79 -15.40
CA THR A 412 9.66 -18.34 -14.12
C THR A 412 9.12 -17.26 -13.19
N ASN A 413 9.54 -16.00 -13.35
CA ASN A 413 9.11 -14.88 -12.52
C ASN A 413 8.62 -13.70 -13.37
N MET A 414 7.36 -13.29 -13.13
CA MET A 414 6.71 -12.12 -13.73
C MET A 414 6.09 -11.19 -12.67
N ALA A 415 6.50 -11.30 -11.40
CA ALA A 415 5.93 -10.49 -10.33
C ALA A 415 6.07 -8.98 -10.61
N ASN A 416 5.01 -8.21 -10.34
CA ASN A 416 4.93 -6.76 -10.57
C ASN A 416 5.25 -6.30 -12.01
N MET A 417 5.13 -7.17 -13.04
CA MET A 417 5.59 -6.84 -14.40
C MET A 417 5.00 -5.54 -14.98
N PHE A 418 3.75 -5.20 -14.64
CA PHE A 418 3.06 -3.95 -15.01
C PHE A 418 2.49 -3.18 -13.81
N GLY A 419 2.90 -3.51 -12.57
CA GLY A 419 2.38 -2.86 -11.37
C GLY A 419 2.73 -1.37 -11.33
N GLY A 420 1.80 -0.52 -10.90
CA GLY A 420 1.96 0.94 -10.87
C GLY A 420 1.95 1.63 -12.25
N CYS A 421 1.68 0.92 -13.35
CA CYS A 421 1.50 1.50 -14.69
C CYS A 421 0.16 2.25 -14.84
N SER A 422 -0.13 3.22 -13.97
CA SER A 422 -1.45 3.85 -13.80
C SER A 422 -1.99 4.68 -14.99
N LYS A 423 -1.35 4.66 -16.16
CA LYS A 423 -1.89 5.17 -17.44
C LYS A 423 -1.95 4.11 -18.55
N LEU A 424 -1.56 2.87 -18.29
CA LEU A 424 -1.53 1.77 -19.26
C LEU A 424 -2.95 1.28 -19.54
N THR A 425 -3.43 1.54 -20.76
CA THR A 425 -4.81 1.20 -21.18
C THR A 425 -4.89 -0.09 -22.01
N LYS A 426 -3.76 -0.49 -22.61
CA LYS A 426 -3.68 -1.50 -23.66
C LYS A 426 -2.32 -2.22 -23.64
N ILE A 427 -2.36 -3.54 -23.55
CA ILE A 427 -1.23 -4.45 -23.81
C ILE A 427 -1.58 -5.28 -25.05
N THR A 428 -0.64 -5.40 -25.99
CA THR A 428 -0.75 -6.27 -27.17
C THR A 428 0.27 -7.39 -27.03
N ALA A 429 -0.14 -8.65 -27.17
CA ALA A 429 0.75 -9.81 -27.05
C ALA A 429 0.44 -10.84 -28.15
N SER A 430 1.42 -11.68 -28.48
CA SER A 430 1.25 -12.84 -29.36
C SER A 430 1.13 -14.13 -28.53
N ASP A 431 0.83 -15.24 -29.18
CA ASP A 431 0.59 -16.52 -28.49
C ASP A 431 1.88 -17.15 -27.91
N ASN A 432 3.04 -16.56 -28.20
CA ASN A 432 4.32 -16.86 -27.53
C ASN A 432 4.44 -16.22 -26.14
N PHE A 433 3.55 -15.26 -25.79
CA PHE A 433 3.43 -14.71 -24.44
C PHE A 433 2.58 -15.66 -23.59
N THR A 434 3.22 -16.67 -23.00
CA THR A 434 2.64 -17.71 -22.15
C THR A 434 3.24 -17.67 -20.74
N THR A 435 2.50 -18.16 -19.75
CA THR A 435 2.93 -18.25 -18.35
C THR A 435 3.22 -19.69 -17.91
N ALA A 436 3.28 -20.67 -18.82
CA ALA A 436 3.37 -22.11 -18.55
C ALA A 436 4.62 -22.60 -17.76
N ASN A 437 5.55 -21.71 -17.42
CA ASN A 437 6.69 -21.97 -16.51
C ASN A 437 6.79 -20.96 -15.35
N VAL A 438 5.87 -19.99 -15.27
CA VAL A 438 5.82 -18.95 -14.23
C VAL A 438 5.33 -19.55 -12.92
N THR A 439 6.09 -19.35 -11.85
CA THR A 439 5.70 -19.72 -10.49
C THR A 439 5.22 -18.52 -9.68
N ASN A 440 5.74 -17.32 -9.94
CA ASN A 440 5.30 -16.10 -9.27
C ASN A 440 4.81 -15.02 -10.27
N MET A 441 3.57 -14.59 -10.07
CA MET A 441 2.92 -13.46 -10.76
C MET A 441 2.16 -12.56 -9.77
N SER A 442 2.68 -12.42 -8.55
CA SER A 442 2.19 -11.42 -7.59
C SER A 442 2.26 -10.02 -8.20
N ASP A 443 1.40 -9.10 -7.75
CA ASP A 443 1.39 -7.69 -8.15
C ASP A 443 1.25 -7.41 -9.67
N MET A 444 0.99 -8.41 -10.53
CA MET A 444 1.30 -8.32 -11.98
C MET A 444 0.65 -7.11 -12.67
N PHE A 445 -0.53 -6.70 -12.20
CA PHE A 445 -1.28 -5.53 -12.64
C PHE A 445 -1.65 -4.59 -11.48
N SER A 446 -0.93 -4.60 -10.34
CA SER A 446 -1.32 -3.85 -9.14
C SER A 446 -1.23 -2.32 -9.30
N GLY A 447 -1.84 -1.57 -8.37
CA GLY A 447 -1.59 -0.12 -8.21
C GLY A 447 -2.26 0.80 -9.23
N ASP A 448 -3.59 0.92 -9.15
CA ASP A 448 -4.42 1.87 -9.91
C ASP A 448 -4.25 1.80 -11.45
N ILE A 449 -4.10 0.59 -11.99
CA ILE A 449 -3.98 0.40 -13.44
C ILE A 449 -5.31 0.70 -14.16
N VAL A 450 -5.22 1.45 -15.26
CA VAL A 450 -6.38 1.85 -16.09
C VAL A 450 -6.57 0.97 -17.32
N ILE A 451 -6.17 -0.31 -17.21
CA ILE A 451 -6.24 -1.26 -18.32
C ILE A 451 -7.70 -1.59 -18.66
N THR A 452 -7.99 -1.64 -19.95
CA THR A 452 -9.35 -1.93 -20.42
C THR A 452 -9.69 -3.42 -20.27
N THR A 453 -10.94 -3.73 -19.88
CA THR A 453 -11.53 -5.09 -19.90
C THR A 453 -11.15 -5.85 -21.18
N ASP A 454 -11.27 -5.17 -22.32
CA ASP A 454 -10.98 -5.71 -23.65
C ASP A 454 -9.51 -6.07 -23.86
N SER A 455 -8.58 -5.41 -23.16
CA SER A 455 -7.15 -5.68 -23.25
C SER A 455 -6.67 -6.72 -22.23
N ILE A 456 -7.15 -6.67 -20.99
CA ILE A 456 -6.72 -7.61 -19.95
C ILE A 456 -7.21 -9.02 -20.26
N ASN A 457 -8.47 -9.20 -20.66
CA ASN A 457 -9.02 -10.51 -21.03
C ASN A 457 -8.31 -11.10 -22.26
N LYS A 458 -7.90 -10.27 -23.24
CA LYS A 458 -7.07 -10.73 -24.37
C LYS A 458 -5.68 -11.18 -23.92
N LEU A 459 -5.08 -10.56 -22.90
CA LEU A 459 -3.78 -10.97 -22.37
C LEU A 459 -3.89 -12.27 -21.57
N ILE A 460 -4.75 -12.31 -20.54
CA ILE A 460 -4.87 -13.46 -19.63
C ILE A 460 -5.46 -14.71 -20.32
N SER A 461 -6.18 -14.56 -21.45
CA SER A 461 -6.59 -15.70 -22.28
C SER A 461 -5.43 -16.54 -22.86
N ARG A 462 -4.17 -16.07 -22.73
CA ARG A 462 -2.93 -16.78 -23.09
C ARG A 462 -2.19 -17.39 -21.90
N PHE A 463 -2.65 -17.12 -20.68
CA PHE A 463 -2.00 -17.61 -19.48
C PHE A 463 -2.31 -19.10 -19.29
N ASP A 464 -1.29 -19.81 -18.82
CA ASP A 464 -1.34 -21.14 -18.23
C ASP A 464 -0.78 -20.95 -16.83
N THR A 465 -1.63 -21.05 -15.81
CA THR A 465 -1.27 -20.77 -14.42
C THR A 465 -0.98 -22.04 -13.62
N SER A 466 -0.92 -23.22 -14.27
CA SER A 466 -0.81 -24.54 -13.61
C SER A 466 0.41 -24.74 -12.71
N LYS A 467 1.43 -23.86 -12.81
CA LYS A 467 2.63 -23.85 -11.96
C LYS A 467 2.74 -22.65 -11.02
N VAL A 468 1.75 -21.75 -11.05
CA VAL A 468 1.76 -20.54 -10.22
C VAL A 468 1.51 -20.92 -8.77
N THR A 469 2.42 -20.49 -7.90
CA THR A 469 2.34 -20.64 -6.44
C THR A 469 1.92 -19.36 -5.74
N ASP A 470 1.93 -18.22 -6.43
CA ASP A 470 1.67 -16.90 -5.85
C ASP A 470 0.91 -15.97 -6.81
N MET A 471 -0.24 -15.46 -6.35
CA MET A 471 -1.13 -14.51 -7.04
C MET A 471 -1.52 -13.32 -6.15
N THR A 472 -0.79 -13.07 -5.05
CA THR A 472 -1.04 -11.94 -4.14
C THR A 472 -0.99 -10.61 -4.91
N GLU A 473 -1.96 -9.72 -4.69
CA GLU A 473 -2.12 -8.42 -5.37
C GLU A 473 -2.18 -8.46 -6.92
N MET A 474 -2.39 -9.63 -7.55
CA MET A 474 -2.27 -9.82 -9.00
C MET A 474 -3.09 -8.82 -9.85
N PHE A 475 -4.33 -8.51 -9.43
CA PHE A 475 -5.20 -7.53 -10.09
C PHE A 475 -5.52 -6.30 -9.22
N ASP A 476 -4.78 -6.06 -8.12
CA ASP A 476 -5.11 -4.97 -7.20
C ASP A 476 -5.25 -3.60 -7.90
N GLY A 477 -6.33 -2.89 -7.60
CA GLY A 477 -6.56 -1.56 -8.18
C GLY A 477 -6.82 -1.57 -9.70
N CYS A 478 -7.23 -2.70 -10.31
CA CYS A 478 -7.70 -2.80 -11.70
C CYS A 478 -9.06 -2.08 -11.91
N SER A 479 -9.18 -0.83 -11.46
CA SER A 479 -10.41 -0.06 -11.29
C SER A 479 -11.21 0.19 -12.56
N GLN A 480 -10.67 -0.05 -13.75
CA GLN A 480 -11.36 0.13 -15.04
C GLN A 480 -11.89 -1.20 -15.63
N VAL A 481 -11.61 -2.34 -15.01
CA VAL A 481 -12.06 -3.65 -15.46
C VAL A 481 -13.49 -3.91 -14.98
N THR A 482 -14.35 -4.37 -15.89
CA THR A 482 -15.78 -4.62 -15.63
C THR A 482 -16.14 -6.11 -15.47
N SER A 483 -15.24 -6.99 -15.92
CA SER A 483 -15.37 -8.46 -15.93
C SER A 483 -14.02 -9.11 -16.28
N LEU A 484 -13.59 -10.14 -15.53
CA LEU A 484 -12.40 -10.92 -15.85
C LEU A 484 -12.80 -12.29 -16.44
N ASP A 485 -12.15 -12.71 -17.54
CA ASP A 485 -12.26 -14.07 -18.06
C ASP A 485 -11.16 -14.96 -17.45
N LEU A 486 -11.49 -15.57 -16.32
CA LEU A 486 -10.59 -16.42 -15.54
C LEU A 486 -10.77 -17.91 -15.86
N SER A 487 -11.56 -18.26 -16.89
CA SER A 487 -11.99 -19.63 -17.21
C SER A 487 -10.86 -20.63 -17.54
N LYS A 488 -9.63 -20.13 -17.74
CA LYS A 488 -8.41 -20.92 -17.99
C LYS A 488 -7.46 -21.03 -16.79
N PHE A 489 -7.76 -20.34 -15.69
CA PHE A 489 -6.88 -20.36 -14.52
C PHE A 489 -6.96 -21.74 -13.85
N ASP A 490 -5.80 -22.39 -13.73
CA ASP A 490 -5.55 -23.47 -12.78
C ASP A 490 -4.85 -22.85 -11.58
N THR A 491 -5.47 -22.92 -10.40
CA THR A 491 -4.94 -22.36 -9.15
C THR A 491 -4.50 -23.43 -8.16
N ALA A 492 -4.50 -24.72 -8.55
CA ALA A 492 -4.29 -25.84 -7.63
C ALA A 492 -2.92 -25.85 -6.92
N ASN A 493 -1.97 -25.04 -7.38
CA ASN A 493 -0.64 -24.82 -6.78
C ASN A 493 -0.50 -23.48 -6.03
N VAL A 494 -1.48 -22.57 -6.06
CA VAL A 494 -1.39 -21.27 -5.37
C VAL A 494 -1.38 -21.49 -3.85
N GLY A 495 -0.40 -20.90 -3.15
CA GLY A 495 -0.12 -21.16 -1.74
C GLY A 495 0.74 -22.41 -1.46
N ASN A 496 1.13 -23.18 -2.48
CA ASN A 496 2.01 -24.36 -2.34
C ASN A 496 3.49 -23.94 -2.19
N VAL A 497 3.81 -23.31 -1.05
CA VAL A 497 5.13 -22.77 -0.68
C VAL A 497 5.58 -23.27 0.70
N SER A 498 6.83 -22.99 1.09
CA SER A 498 7.30 -23.24 2.45
C SER A 498 6.54 -22.39 3.49
N GLU A 499 6.42 -22.86 4.72
CA GLU A 499 5.66 -22.13 5.76
C GLU A 499 6.27 -20.76 6.12
N GLU A 500 7.55 -20.55 5.83
CA GLU A 500 8.24 -19.25 5.94
C GLU A 500 7.72 -18.20 4.94
N LEU A 501 7.04 -18.62 3.87
CA LEU A 501 6.50 -17.78 2.80
C LEU A 501 4.95 -17.69 2.85
N SER A 502 4.33 -17.86 4.02
CA SER A 502 2.88 -18.10 4.17
C SER A 502 1.90 -17.04 3.64
N ARG A 503 2.39 -15.89 3.13
CA ARG A 503 1.60 -14.83 2.47
C ARG A 503 1.55 -14.93 0.95
N ALA A 504 2.34 -15.81 0.34
CA ALA A 504 2.18 -16.14 -1.08
C ALA A 504 0.86 -16.89 -1.26
N GLY A 505 -0.08 -16.31 -2.00
CA GLY A 505 -1.48 -16.76 -1.94
C GLY A 505 -2.41 -15.92 -2.80
N MET A 506 -3.49 -15.43 -2.19
CA MET A 506 -4.52 -14.60 -2.84
C MET A 506 -4.86 -13.33 -2.04
N GLU A 507 -3.96 -12.89 -1.13
CA GLU A 507 -4.07 -11.60 -0.44
C GLU A 507 -4.29 -10.49 -1.50
N ARG A 508 -5.33 -9.64 -1.32
CA ARG A 508 -5.72 -8.57 -2.26
C ARG A 508 -5.89 -8.96 -3.74
N MET A 509 -6.04 -10.25 -4.08
CA MET A 509 -5.97 -10.70 -5.49
C MET A 509 -6.90 -9.93 -6.45
N PHE A 510 -8.11 -9.54 -5.99
CA PHE A 510 -9.07 -8.72 -6.74
C PHE A 510 -9.45 -7.42 -5.99
N SER A 511 -8.61 -6.96 -5.06
CA SER A 511 -8.81 -5.69 -4.34
C SER A 511 -8.90 -4.51 -5.31
N GLY A 512 -9.67 -3.47 -4.96
CA GLY A 512 -9.74 -2.22 -5.71
C GLY A 512 -10.28 -2.32 -7.14
N CYS A 513 -10.78 -3.49 -7.57
CA CYS A 513 -11.34 -3.75 -8.89
C CYS A 513 -12.76 -3.17 -9.07
N GLY A 514 -13.02 -1.99 -8.49
CA GLY A 514 -14.35 -1.45 -8.16
C GLY A 514 -15.35 -1.20 -9.28
N ASN A 515 -15.04 -1.53 -10.54
CA ASN A 515 -16.01 -1.58 -11.65
C ASN A 515 -16.42 -3.01 -12.05
N LEU A 516 -15.86 -4.06 -11.44
CA LEU A 516 -16.38 -5.42 -11.53
C LEU A 516 -17.84 -5.45 -11.06
N THR A 517 -18.67 -6.20 -11.76
CA THR A 517 -20.10 -6.39 -11.41
C THR A 517 -20.42 -7.84 -11.07
N THR A 518 -19.64 -8.78 -11.61
CA THR A 518 -19.70 -10.23 -11.38
C THR A 518 -18.28 -10.78 -11.41
N LEU A 519 -18.00 -11.81 -10.62
CA LEU A 519 -16.73 -12.53 -10.66
C LEU A 519 -17.00 -14.04 -10.58
N ASP A 520 -16.48 -14.79 -11.56
CA ASP A 520 -16.61 -16.24 -11.61
C ASP A 520 -15.29 -16.91 -11.23
N LEU A 521 -15.30 -17.62 -10.11
CA LEU A 521 -14.16 -18.39 -9.57
C LEU A 521 -14.50 -19.89 -9.49
N SER A 522 -15.45 -20.37 -10.29
CA SER A 522 -15.91 -21.76 -10.22
C SER A 522 -14.85 -22.82 -10.55
N ASN A 523 -13.73 -22.41 -11.15
CA ASN A 523 -12.53 -23.21 -11.42
C ASN A 523 -11.39 -23.04 -10.40
N PHE A 524 -11.53 -22.18 -9.38
CA PHE A 524 -10.47 -21.90 -8.42
C PHE A 524 -10.40 -23.00 -7.35
N ASP A 525 -9.39 -23.86 -7.46
CA ASP A 525 -8.92 -24.72 -6.38
C ASP A 525 -8.04 -23.90 -5.43
N THR A 526 -8.50 -23.66 -4.20
CA THR A 526 -7.81 -22.83 -3.21
C THR A 526 -7.26 -23.61 -2.02
N LYS A 527 -7.26 -24.96 -2.07
CA LYS A 527 -6.91 -25.85 -0.94
C LYS A 527 -5.54 -25.59 -0.27
N ASN A 528 -4.62 -24.95 -0.97
CA ASN A 528 -3.25 -24.66 -0.50
C ASN A 528 -3.08 -23.19 -0.02
N VAL A 529 -4.08 -22.33 -0.23
CA VAL A 529 -4.04 -20.92 0.14
C VAL A 529 -4.15 -20.77 1.66
N ARG A 530 -3.25 -19.97 2.25
CA ARG A 530 -3.23 -19.67 3.70
C ARG A 530 -3.71 -18.26 4.05
N ASP A 531 -3.72 -17.38 3.06
CA ASP A 531 -4.05 -15.95 3.20
C ASP A 531 -5.04 -15.55 2.09
N MET A 532 -6.23 -15.12 2.52
CA MET A 532 -7.30 -14.55 1.68
C MET A 532 -7.68 -13.14 2.16
N SER A 533 -6.81 -12.50 2.94
CA SER A 533 -7.04 -11.17 3.46
C SER A 533 -7.25 -10.18 2.30
N TRP A 534 -8.21 -9.26 2.44
CA TRP A 534 -8.57 -8.23 1.46
C TRP A 534 -8.93 -8.75 0.05
N MET A 535 -9.17 -10.06 -0.15
CA MET A 535 -9.24 -10.67 -1.49
C MET A 535 -10.22 -9.99 -2.45
N PHE A 536 -11.37 -9.52 -1.95
CA PHE A 536 -12.39 -8.78 -2.71
C PHE A 536 -12.60 -7.35 -2.21
N ASN A 537 -11.65 -6.77 -1.47
CA ASN A 537 -11.76 -5.43 -0.89
C ASN A 537 -12.12 -4.33 -1.93
N ASN A 538 -12.88 -3.33 -1.51
CA ASN A 538 -13.14 -2.11 -2.31
C ASN A 538 -13.87 -2.36 -3.65
N ASN A 539 -14.54 -3.51 -3.79
CA ASN A 539 -15.29 -3.89 -4.98
C ASN A 539 -16.73 -3.35 -4.98
N LYS A 540 -16.86 -2.02 -4.91
CA LYS A 540 -18.13 -1.32 -4.67
C LYS A 540 -19.27 -1.60 -5.67
N ASN A 541 -18.99 -2.06 -6.90
CA ASN A 541 -19.99 -2.46 -7.89
C ASN A 541 -20.24 -3.98 -7.99
N LEU A 542 -19.48 -4.81 -7.29
CA LEU A 542 -19.56 -6.27 -7.37
C LEU A 542 -20.85 -6.76 -6.71
N ALA A 543 -21.74 -7.36 -7.50
CA ALA A 543 -23.09 -7.73 -7.08
C ALA A 543 -23.27 -9.22 -6.77
N SER A 544 -22.37 -10.06 -7.30
CA SER A 544 -22.34 -11.51 -7.09
C SER A 544 -20.96 -12.11 -7.36
N ILE A 545 -20.62 -13.16 -6.64
CA ILE A 545 -19.36 -13.93 -6.74
C ILE A 545 -19.73 -15.41 -6.81
N ASN A 546 -19.15 -16.16 -7.74
CA ASN A 546 -19.38 -17.60 -7.89
C ASN A 546 -18.22 -18.38 -7.24
N LEU A 547 -18.44 -18.84 -6.00
CA LEU A 547 -17.52 -19.69 -5.26
C LEU A 547 -18.00 -21.14 -5.37
N ASN A 548 -17.16 -22.05 -5.92
CA ASN A 548 -17.54 -23.45 -6.10
C ASN A 548 -17.20 -24.26 -4.82
N PRO A 549 -18.19 -24.81 -4.08
CA PRO A 549 -17.93 -25.52 -2.82
C PRO A 549 -17.07 -26.79 -2.94
N SER A 550 -16.83 -27.30 -4.15
CA SER A 550 -15.97 -28.47 -4.39
C SER A 550 -14.50 -28.12 -4.64
N LEU A 551 -14.15 -26.84 -4.82
CA LEU A 551 -12.79 -26.38 -5.15
C LEU A 551 -12.33 -25.22 -4.26
N PHE A 552 -13.24 -24.30 -3.88
CA PHE A 552 -12.95 -23.14 -3.05
C PHE A 552 -12.83 -23.53 -1.56
N ASN A 553 -11.77 -24.27 -1.23
CA ASN A 553 -11.53 -24.88 0.08
C ASN A 553 -10.69 -23.96 0.98
N THR A 554 -11.29 -23.45 2.05
CA THR A 554 -10.65 -22.52 3.01
C THR A 554 -9.95 -23.20 4.19
N SER A 555 -9.92 -24.54 4.31
CA SER A 555 -9.47 -25.24 5.52
C SER A 555 -8.02 -24.96 5.97
N ASN A 556 -7.15 -24.49 5.07
CA ASN A 556 -5.78 -24.09 5.39
C ASN A 556 -5.61 -22.57 5.60
N VAL A 557 -6.67 -21.77 5.47
CA VAL A 557 -6.65 -20.32 5.62
C VAL A 557 -6.52 -19.92 7.10
N ILE A 558 -5.65 -18.95 7.35
CA ILE A 558 -5.30 -18.42 8.68
C ILE A 558 -5.76 -16.96 8.82
N ASP A 559 -5.83 -16.21 7.72
CA ASP A 559 -6.27 -14.82 7.67
C ASP A 559 -7.36 -14.59 6.60
N MET A 560 -8.41 -13.88 6.99
CA MET A 560 -9.56 -13.47 6.18
C MET A 560 -9.98 -12.01 6.45
N ASN A 561 -9.13 -11.20 7.08
CA ASN A 561 -9.51 -9.82 7.39
C ASN A 561 -9.80 -9.00 6.11
N HIS A 562 -10.74 -8.06 6.20
CA HIS A 562 -11.21 -7.22 5.07
C HIS A 562 -11.67 -7.97 3.80
N MET A 563 -11.90 -9.31 3.85
CA MET A 563 -12.08 -10.16 2.65
C MET A 563 -13.19 -9.68 1.70
N PHE A 564 -14.31 -9.18 2.22
CA PHE A 564 -15.41 -8.56 1.47
C PHE A 564 -15.68 -7.10 1.86
N GLU A 565 -14.74 -6.42 2.54
CA GLU A 565 -14.91 -5.00 2.91
C GLU A 565 -15.21 -4.12 1.67
N ASP A 566 -16.07 -3.12 1.84
CA ASP A 566 -16.49 -2.18 0.79
C ASP A 566 -17.17 -2.85 -0.42
N CYS A 567 -17.69 -4.08 -0.28
CA CYS A 567 -18.51 -4.74 -1.31
C CYS A 567 -19.94 -4.16 -1.39
N HIS A 568 -20.04 -2.83 -1.56
CA HIS A 568 -21.26 -2.01 -1.49
C HIS A 568 -22.45 -2.51 -2.32
N SER A 569 -22.26 -3.39 -3.31
CA SER A 569 -23.32 -3.90 -4.18
C SER A 569 -23.63 -5.38 -4.03
N LEU A 570 -22.88 -6.10 -3.19
CA LEU A 570 -23.08 -7.52 -2.94
C LEU A 570 -24.41 -7.74 -2.20
N THR A 571 -25.26 -8.61 -2.74
CA THR A 571 -26.61 -8.85 -2.18
C THR A 571 -26.72 -10.15 -1.39
N SER A 572 -25.86 -11.11 -1.73
CA SER A 572 -25.64 -12.41 -1.08
C SER A 572 -24.29 -12.97 -1.54
N VAL A 573 -23.67 -13.81 -0.73
CA VAL A 573 -22.51 -14.65 -1.09
C VAL A 573 -22.64 -15.98 -0.37
N ASP A 574 -22.34 -17.08 -1.06
CA ASP A 574 -22.34 -18.41 -0.45
C ASP A 574 -21.00 -18.67 0.24
N VAL A 575 -21.01 -18.60 1.58
CA VAL A 575 -19.90 -18.99 2.45
C VAL A 575 -20.21 -20.27 3.24
N SER A 576 -21.30 -20.99 2.92
CA SER A 576 -21.81 -22.15 3.69
C SER A 576 -20.85 -23.37 3.75
N HIS A 577 -19.76 -23.29 2.99
CA HIS A 577 -18.72 -24.31 2.84
C HIS A 577 -17.36 -23.86 3.41
N PHE A 578 -17.28 -22.71 4.09
CA PHE A 578 -16.03 -22.17 4.61
C PHE A 578 -15.61 -22.88 5.91
N ASP A 579 -14.63 -23.77 5.82
CA ASP A 579 -13.88 -24.19 7.01
C ASP A 579 -13.03 -23.01 7.50
N THR A 580 -13.46 -22.41 8.60
CA THR A 580 -12.80 -21.29 9.29
C THR A 580 -11.97 -21.75 10.49
N SER A 581 -11.84 -23.07 10.72
CA SER A 581 -11.28 -23.62 11.95
C SER A 581 -9.79 -23.32 12.20
N ASN A 582 -9.07 -22.75 11.23
CA ASN A 582 -7.68 -22.28 11.36
C ASN A 582 -7.52 -20.75 11.38
N VAL A 583 -8.59 -20.01 11.12
CA VAL A 583 -8.59 -18.54 11.02
C VAL A 583 -8.33 -17.89 12.39
N ARG A 584 -7.56 -16.80 12.38
CA ARG A 584 -7.13 -16.05 13.59
C ARG A 584 -7.61 -14.61 13.62
N ASP A 585 -7.93 -14.05 12.46
CA ASP A 585 -8.40 -12.69 12.27
C ASP A 585 -9.60 -12.71 11.32
N MET A 586 -10.69 -12.06 11.72
CA MET A 586 -11.91 -11.85 10.93
C MET A 586 -12.34 -10.37 10.95
N SER A 587 -11.43 -9.46 11.32
CA SER A 587 -11.71 -8.04 11.35
C SER A 587 -12.11 -7.53 9.96
N TYR A 588 -13.08 -6.62 9.92
CA TYR A 588 -13.63 -6.01 8.70
C TYR A 588 -14.17 -6.99 7.63
N MET A 589 -14.34 -8.29 7.94
CA MET A 589 -14.59 -9.33 6.93
C MET A 589 -15.78 -9.02 6.00
N PHE A 590 -16.84 -8.38 6.51
CA PHE A 590 -18.00 -7.92 5.76
C PHE A 590 -18.30 -6.41 5.98
N ASP A 591 -17.32 -5.57 6.33
CA ASP A 591 -17.57 -4.14 6.56
C ASP A 591 -18.04 -3.42 5.27
N GLU A 592 -18.89 -2.40 5.42
CA GLU A 592 -19.59 -1.69 4.35
C GLU A 592 -20.31 -2.61 3.31
N CYS A 593 -20.70 -3.83 3.69
CA CYS A 593 -21.59 -4.70 2.89
C CYS A 593 -23.06 -4.21 2.90
N ILE A 594 -23.29 -2.92 2.64
CA ILE A 594 -24.56 -2.19 2.81
C ILE A 594 -25.79 -2.80 2.10
N LYS A 595 -25.61 -3.63 1.05
CA LYS A 595 -26.68 -4.30 0.32
C LYS A 595 -26.85 -5.79 0.64
N LEU A 596 -26.04 -6.35 1.54
CA LEU A 596 -26.10 -7.77 1.90
C LEU A 596 -27.41 -8.07 2.64
N THR A 597 -28.24 -8.93 2.05
CA THR A 597 -29.61 -9.19 2.54
C THR A 597 -29.72 -10.45 3.41
N ALA A 598 -28.78 -11.38 3.25
CA ALA A 598 -28.60 -12.56 4.07
C ALA A 598 -27.15 -13.07 3.95
N ILE A 599 -26.63 -13.67 5.02
CA ILE A 599 -25.35 -14.38 5.06
C ILE A 599 -25.46 -15.52 6.08
N ASP A 600 -24.92 -16.69 5.75
CA ASP A 600 -24.91 -17.86 6.65
C ASP A 600 -23.51 -18.08 7.22
N VAL A 601 -23.28 -17.51 8.41
CA VAL A 601 -22.07 -17.73 9.21
C VAL A 601 -22.30 -18.75 10.34
N SER A 602 -23.45 -19.44 10.37
CA SER A 602 -23.88 -20.27 11.50
C SER A 602 -22.96 -21.46 11.79
N HIS A 603 -22.12 -21.84 10.82
CA HIS A 603 -21.16 -22.95 10.91
C HIS A 603 -19.72 -22.49 11.20
N PHE A 604 -19.45 -21.19 11.34
CA PHE A 604 -18.09 -20.65 11.50
C PHE A 604 -17.46 -21.07 12.84
N ASN A 605 -16.24 -21.60 12.78
CA ASN A 605 -15.48 -22.03 13.96
C ASN A 605 -14.51 -20.92 14.41
N THR A 606 -15.03 -19.97 15.17
CA THR A 606 -14.28 -18.79 15.63
C THR A 606 -13.35 -19.04 16.82
N ALA A 607 -13.16 -20.29 17.27
CA ALA A 607 -12.44 -20.64 18.50
C ALA A 607 -10.93 -20.28 18.53
N LYS A 608 -10.34 -19.89 17.39
CA LYS A 608 -8.94 -19.39 17.27
C LYS A 608 -8.86 -17.89 16.96
N VAL A 609 -10.00 -17.24 16.70
CA VAL A 609 -10.08 -15.83 16.29
C VAL A 609 -9.78 -14.93 17.49
N LYS A 610 -8.98 -13.89 17.24
CA LYS A 610 -8.58 -12.89 18.24
C LYS A 610 -9.21 -11.51 17.99
N ASP A 611 -9.48 -11.20 16.74
CA ASP A 611 -9.98 -9.89 16.32
C ASP A 611 -11.27 -10.07 15.51
N MET A 612 -12.31 -9.33 15.92
CA MET A 612 -13.62 -9.24 15.27
C MET A 612 -14.02 -7.77 15.04
N THR A 613 -13.05 -6.84 15.09
CA THR A 613 -13.25 -5.41 14.83
C THR A 613 -14.01 -5.21 13.53
N ASN A 614 -15.06 -4.40 13.51
CA ASN A 614 -15.86 -4.07 12.32
C ASN A 614 -16.43 -5.28 11.53
N MET A 615 -16.44 -6.52 12.05
CA MET A 615 -16.69 -7.73 11.24
C MET A 615 -17.97 -7.69 10.39
N PHE A 616 -19.05 -7.09 10.90
CA PHE A 616 -20.31 -6.83 10.19
C PHE A 616 -20.72 -5.35 10.21
N ALA A 617 -19.78 -4.43 10.40
CA ALA A 617 -20.08 -3.01 10.39
C ALA A 617 -20.70 -2.57 9.03
N TYR A 618 -21.59 -1.57 9.09
CA TYR A 618 -22.35 -1.07 7.94
C TYR A 618 -23.05 -2.16 7.09
N CYS A 619 -23.37 -3.34 7.66
CA CYS A 619 -24.25 -4.33 7.02
C CYS A 619 -25.73 -3.88 7.06
N GLU A 620 -26.00 -2.66 6.59
CA GLU A 620 -27.27 -1.94 6.72
C GLU A 620 -28.49 -2.75 6.29
N SER A 621 -28.37 -3.63 5.29
CA SER A 621 -29.49 -4.41 4.73
C SER A 621 -29.80 -5.74 5.42
N LEU A 622 -28.99 -6.20 6.40
CA LEU A 622 -29.23 -7.47 7.10
C LEU A 622 -30.42 -7.35 8.08
N PRO A 623 -31.48 -8.17 7.97
CA PRO A 623 -32.59 -8.18 8.93
C PRO A 623 -32.33 -9.08 10.15
N SER A 624 -31.44 -10.06 10.01
CA SER A 624 -31.16 -11.13 10.98
C SER A 624 -29.80 -11.73 10.69
N LEU A 625 -29.06 -12.11 11.73
CA LEU A 625 -27.76 -12.78 11.66
C LEU A 625 -27.67 -13.85 12.75
N ASP A 626 -27.26 -15.08 12.38
CA ASP A 626 -27.05 -16.17 13.34
C ASP A 626 -25.56 -16.27 13.71
N VAL A 627 -25.22 -15.80 14.91
CA VAL A 627 -23.87 -15.92 15.50
C VAL A 627 -23.85 -16.94 16.66
N THR A 628 -24.88 -17.78 16.81
CA THR A 628 -25.06 -18.62 18.01
C THR A 628 -23.94 -19.62 18.24
N ASN A 629 -23.23 -20.09 17.21
CA ASN A 629 -22.09 -21.00 17.34
C ASN A 629 -20.73 -20.30 17.52
N PHE A 630 -20.67 -18.96 17.61
CA PHE A 630 -19.41 -18.24 17.76
C PHE A 630 -18.80 -18.49 19.16
N ASN A 631 -17.58 -19.05 19.18
CA ASN A 631 -16.80 -19.23 20.41
C ASN A 631 -15.81 -18.08 20.57
N THR A 632 -16.26 -16.99 21.21
CA THR A 632 -15.46 -15.76 21.37
C THR A 632 -14.45 -15.80 22.52
N ALA A 633 -14.23 -16.95 23.16
CA ALA A 633 -13.38 -17.11 24.35
C ALA A 633 -11.87 -16.82 24.15
N ALA A 634 -11.44 -16.55 22.92
CA ALA A 634 -10.08 -16.15 22.55
C ALA A 634 -9.99 -14.72 21.98
N VAL A 635 -11.14 -14.05 21.78
CA VAL A 635 -11.25 -12.73 21.15
C VAL A 635 -10.82 -11.65 22.14
N THR A 636 -10.01 -10.70 21.67
CA THR A 636 -9.47 -9.59 22.46
C THR A 636 -10.02 -8.22 22.05
N ASP A 637 -10.56 -8.11 20.83
CA ASP A 637 -11.21 -6.90 20.32
C ASP A 637 -12.54 -7.20 19.61
N MET A 638 -13.55 -6.35 19.86
CA MET A 638 -14.90 -6.39 19.29
C MET A 638 -15.39 -4.98 18.92
N LEU A 639 -14.49 -3.99 18.83
CA LEU A 639 -14.75 -2.64 18.35
C LEU A 639 -15.69 -2.66 17.13
N LYS A 640 -16.82 -1.96 17.20
CA LYS A 640 -17.76 -1.78 16.07
C LYS A 640 -18.31 -3.07 15.42
N MET A 641 -18.25 -4.24 16.07
CA MET A 641 -18.56 -5.53 15.43
C MET A 641 -19.89 -5.58 14.64
N PHE A 642 -20.93 -4.87 15.11
CA PHE A 642 -22.24 -4.75 14.45
C PHE A 642 -22.64 -3.27 14.21
N TRP A 643 -21.67 -2.36 14.15
CA TRP A 643 -21.92 -0.92 14.01
C TRP A 643 -22.77 -0.60 12.77
N GLN A 644 -23.80 0.23 12.92
CA GLN A 644 -24.70 0.65 11.83
C GLN A 644 -25.41 -0.50 11.10
N CYS A 645 -25.62 -1.65 11.75
CA CYS A 645 -26.51 -2.73 11.29
C CYS A 645 -28.00 -2.33 11.37
N SER A 646 -28.39 -1.26 10.69
CA SER A 646 -29.66 -0.54 10.91
C SER A 646 -30.93 -1.37 10.67
N ASN A 647 -30.91 -2.40 9.82
CA ASN A 647 -32.06 -3.30 9.65
C ASN A 647 -32.12 -4.49 10.63
N LEU A 648 -31.09 -4.74 11.45
CA LEU A 648 -30.99 -5.93 12.30
C LEU A 648 -32.05 -5.91 13.41
N ILE A 649 -32.97 -6.87 13.39
CA ILE A 649 -34.14 -6.91 14.30
C ILE A 649 -33.81 -7.58 15.64
N SER A 650 -32.96 -8.61 15.60
CA SER A 650 -32.64 -9.46 16.75
C SER A 650 -31.27 -10.12 16.57
N LEU A 651 -30.53 -10.28 17.66
CA LEU A 651 -29.23 -10.95 17.71
C LEU A 651 -29.18 -11.82 18.98
N ASP A 652 -28.76 -13.08 18.85
CA ASP A 652 -28.56 -13.98 19.99
C ASP A 652 -27.07 -14.08 20.31
N LEU A 653 -26.71 -13.68 21.53
CA LEU A 653 -25.33 -13.56 22.03
C LEU A 653 -25.05 -14.56 23.18
N TYR A 654 -25.93 -15.54 23.42
CA TYR A 654 -25.86 -16.41 24.60
C TYR A 654 -24.51 -17.12 24.79
N ASN A 655 -23.88 -17.56 23.69
CA ASN A 655 -22.59 -18.26 23.72
C ASN A 655 -21.35 -17.35 23.70
N PHE A 656 -21.52 -16.01 23.66
CA PHE A 656 -20.37 -15.09 23.71
C PHE A 656 -19.71 -15.13 25.09
N ASN A 657 -18.40 -15.36 25.14
CA ASN A 657 -17.58 -15.33 26.34
C ASN A 657 -16.51 -14.24 26.19
N THR A 658 -16.83 -13.02 26.63
CA THR A 658 -16.02 -11.83 26.34
C THR A 658 -14.91 -11.57 27.37
N ARG A 659 -14.55 -12.55 28.22
CA ARG A 659 -13.55 -12.38 29.31
C ARG A 659 -12.14 -11.99 28.83
N THR A 660 -11.82 -12.17 27.56
CA THR A 660 -10.56 -11.73 26.96
C THR A 660 -10.67 -10.40 26.20
N VAL A 661 -11.89 -9.91 25.96
CA VAL A 661 -12.17 -8.68 25.20
C VAL A 661 -11.89 -7.45 26.04
N SER A 662 -11.16 -6.49 25.46
CA SER A 662 -10.76 -5.27 26.15
C SER A 662 -11.53 -4.02 25.72
N ASP A 663 -11.96 -3.94 24.46
CA ASP A 663 -12.74 -2.82 23.91
C ASP A 663 -14.06 -3.31 23.28
N TYR A 664 -15.11 -2.50 23.47
CA TYR A 664 -16.49 -2.73 23.00
C TYR A 664 -17.09 -1.46 22.37
N THR A 665 -16.26 -0.46 22.05
CA THR A 665 -16.68 0.85 21.56
C THR A 665 -17.54 0.72 20.30
N ASP A 666 -18.63 1.48 20.24
CA ASP A 666 -19.62 1.54 19.16
C ASP A 666 -20.23 0.18 18.73
N MET A 667 -20.05 -0.92 19.49
CA MET A 667 -20.31 -2.30 19.04
C MET A 667 -21.71 -2.53 18.46
N PHE A 668 -22.74 -1.87 19.01
CA PHE A 668 -24.13 -1.92 18.54
C PHE A 668 -24.68 -0.55 18.10
N GLN A 669 -23.87 0.51 18.06
CA GLN A 669 -24.36 1.86 17.76
C GLN A 669 -24.99 1.92 16.37
N GLY A 670 -26.21 2.45 16.26
CA GLY A 670 -26.94 2.53 14.98
C GLY A 670 -27.62 1.23 14.53
N CYS A 671 -27.75 0.22 15.40
CA CYS A 671 -28.63 -0.93 15.16
C CYS A 671 -30.12 -0.54 15.31
N ASP A 672 -30.59 0.34 14.42
CA ASP A 672 -31.88 1.05 14.49
C ASP A 672 -33.10 0.19 14.83
N LYS A 673 -33.14 -1.09 14.40
CA LYS A 673 -34.27 -2.01 14.59
C LYS A 673 -34.10 -3.04 15.71
N LEU A 674 -32.98 -3.03 16.44
CA LEU A 674 -32.68 -4.04 17.44
C LEU A 674 -33.58 -3.88 18.68
N ALA A 675 -34.63 -4.70 18.77
CA ALA A 675 -35.67 -4.53 19.80
C ALA A 675 -35.31 -5.15 21.16
N LYS A 676 -34.49 -6.20 21.17
CA LYS A 676 -33.95 -6.85 22.38
C LYS A 676 -32.44 -6.99 22.25
N LEU A 677 -31.71 -6.66 23.33
CA LEU A 677 -30.30 -6.99 23.51
C LEU A 677 -30.09 -7.74 24.83
N ASP A 678 -29.28 -8.79 24.82
CA ASP A 678 -28.95 -9.61 25.98
C ASP A 678 -27.43 -9.62 26.17
N LEU A 679 -26.96 -8.95 27.23
CA LEU A 679 -25.55 -8.81 27.58
C LEU A 679 -25.20 -9.64 28.82
N SER A 680 -26.11 -10.52 29.28
CA SER A 680 -25.95 -11.21 30.57
C SER A 680 -24.73 -12.14 30.66
N SER A 681 -24.19 -12.55 29.51
CA SER A 681 -22.94 -13.31 29.34
C SER A 681 -21.66 -12.46 29.32
N PHE A 682 -21.74 -11.15 29.05
CA PHE A 682 -20.58 -10.28 28.82
C PHE A 682 -19.79 -9.98 30.10
N ASP A 683 -18.46 -10.05 30.00
CA ASP A 683 -17.51 -9.83 31.10
C ASP A 683 -16.73 -8.52 30.87
N MET A 684 -17.30 -7.40 31.33
CA MET A 684 -16.81 -6.03 31.14
C MET A 684 -15.91 -5.55 32.29
N GLN A 685 -15.72 -6.36 33.34
CA GLN A 685 -15.00 -5.97 34.57
C GLN A 685 -13.47 -6.07 34.48
N ILE A 686 -12.91 -6.18 33.28
CA ILE A 686 -11.46 -6.27 33.03
C ILE A 686 -10.99 -4.94 32.43
N SER A 687 -10.48 -4.08 33.31
CA SER A 687 -10.25 -2.66 33.00
C SER A 687 -9.07 -2.40 32.07
N ALA A 688 -9.33 -1.87 30.86
CA ALA A 688 -8.35 -1.07 30.11
C ALA A 688 -8.96 -0.18 29.01
N SER A 689 -9.99 -0.63 28.30
CA SER A 689 -10.54 0.05 27.11
C SER A 689 -12.06 0.29 27.24
N THR A 690 -12.69 0.88 26.22
CA THR A 690 -13.96 1.62 26.41
C THR A 690 -15.19 0.80 26.00
N ILE A 691 -16.29 0.96 26.74
CA ILE A 691 -17.67 0.72 26.27
C ILE A 691 -18.22 1.94 25.53
N GLY A 692 -17.35 2.71 24.86
CA GLY A 692 -17.65 4.04 24.36
C GLY A 692 -18.82 4.00 23.40
N ASP A 693 -19.90 4.70 23.74
CA ASP A 693 -21.12 4.84 22.93
C ASP A 693 -21.74 3.50 22.45
N MET A 694 -21.38 2.38 23.08
CA MET A 694 -21.69 0.99 22.70
C MET A 694 -23.20 0.72 22.49
N LEU A 695 -24.05 1.41 23.26
CA LEU A 695 -25.51 1.26 23.31
C LEU A 695 -26.26 2.53 22.83
N SER A 696 -25.53 3.48 22.24
CA SER A 696 -26.08 4.73 21.70
C SER A 696 -26.75 4.50 20.34
N ASP A 697 -27.61 5.43 19.93
CA ASP A 697 -28.43 5.35 18.72
C ASP A 697 -29.04 3.95 18.51
N LEU A 698 -29.74 3.49 19.55
CA LEU A 698 -30.57 2.28 19.58
C LEU A 698 -32.07 2.65 19.70
N PRO A 699 -32.66 3.33 18.70
CA PRO A 699 -33.98 3.94 18.81
C PRO A 699 -35.15 2.99 19.06
N SER A 700 -35.04 1.72 18.65
CA SER A 700 -36.08 0.69 18.82
C SER A 700 -35.85 -0.25 20.00
N LEU A 701 -34.82 -0.04 20.84
CA LEU A 701 -34.51 -0.98 21.93
C LEU A 701 -35.58 -0.91 23.04
N GLU A 702 -36.39 -1.97 23.13
CA GLU A 702 -37.46 -2.15 24.11
C GLU A 702 -36.98 -2.88 25.37
N VAL A 703 -36.04 -3.84 25.21
CA VAL A 703 -35.59 -4.74 26.29
C VAL A 703 -34.07 -4.87 26.30
N LEU A 704 -33.47 -4.63 27.46
CA LEU A 704 -32.05 -4.82 27.73
C LEU A 704 -31.89 -5.78 28.91
N ILE A 705 -31.10 -6.85 28.77
CA ILE A 705 -30.83 -7.80 29.86
C ILE A 705 -29.37 -7.69 30.29
N LEU A 706 -29.15 -7.44 31.58
CA LEU A 706 -27.82 -7.16 32.15
C LEU A 706 -27.39 -8.22 33.17
N GLY A 707 -26.11 -8.58 33.14
CA GLY A 707 -25.49 -9.62 33.94
C GLY A 707 -24.53 -9.09 35.00
N ARG A 708 -24.18 -9.98 35.95
CA ARG A 708 -23.32 -9.66 37.12
C ARG A 708 -21.90 -9.20 36.78
N ARG A 709 -21.46 -9.42 35.54
CA ARG A 709 -20.13 -9.11 35.02
C ARG A 709 -20.13 -7.95 34.02
N ASN A 710 -21.30 -7.35 33.74
CA ASN A 710 -21.35 -6.08 33.03
C ASN A 710 -20.86 -4.94 33.95
N ASP A 711 -20.37 -3.88 33.32
CA ASP A 711 -19.99 -2.61 33.92
C ASP A 711 -20.30 -1.54 32.88
N LEU A 712 -21.15 -0.56 33.21
CA LEU A 712 -21.66 0.45 32.28
C LEU A 712 -20.99 1.83 32.50
N ASN A 713 -19.97 1.90 33.35
CA ASN A 713 -19.29 3.14 33.73
C ASN A 713 -18.33 3.66 32.63
N ILE A 714 -18.82 4.60 31.81
CA ILE A 714 -18.04 5.24 30.74
C ILE A 714 -16.89 6.09 31.34
N VAL A 715 -15.65 5.80 30.92
CA VAL A 715 -14.42 6.35 31.56
C VAL A 715 -14.06 7.79 31.10
N LYS A 716 -14.69 8.33 30.04
CA LYS A 716 -14.39 9.67 29.50
C LYS A 716 -15.65 10.42 29.07
N ASN A 717 -15.63 11.75 29.22
CA ASN A 717 -16.79 12.62 29.02
C ASN A 717 -17.08 12.89 27.52
N TYR A 718 -18.12 12.27 26.98
CA TYR A 718 -18.92 12.81 25.87
C TYR A 718 -20.42 12.82 26.27
N TRP A 719 -21.31 13.26 25.37
CA TRP A 719 -22.63 13.79 25.76
C TRP A 719 -23.68 12.71 26.08
N ASP A 720 -24.67 13.12 26.89
CA ASP A 720 -25.96 12.47 27.24
C ASP A 720 -26.00 11.01 27.75
N GLY A 721 -24.91 10.25 27.71
CA GLY A 721 -24.85 8.91 28.31
C GLY A 721 -25.51 7.80 27.48
N GLY A 722 -25.92 8.06 26.24
CA GLY A 722 -25.81 7.07 25.15
C GLY A 722 -26.48 5.71 25.36
N LEU A 723 -27.71 5.67 25.88
CA LEU A 723 -28.58 4.49 25.81
C LEU A 723 -29.94 4.88 25.21
N GLY A 724 -30.22 4.42 24.00
CA GLY A 724 -31.42 4.80 23.24
C GLY A 724 -31.15 5.89 22.20
N ASN A 725 -31.94 6.97 22.19
CA ASN A 725 -31.98 7.98 21.11
C ASN A 725 -31.82 9.42 21.65
N ASN A 726 -30.75 9.66 22.41
CA ASN A 726 -30.61 10.87 23.22
C ASN A 726 -29.92 12.06 22.50
N HIS A 727 -29.10 11.80 21.48
CA HIS A 727 -28.22 12.80 20.84
C HIS A 727 -28.91 14.04 20.22
N ASP A 728 -30.21 13.97 19.93
CA ASP A 728 -30.99 15.05 19.29
C ASP A 728 -31.67 16.02 20.28
N GLY A 729 -31.55 15.83 21.60
CA GLY A 729 -32.31 16.60 22.59
C GLY A 729 -33.81 16.25 22.62
N LYS A 730 -34.12 14.97 22.37
CA LYS A 730 -35.44 14.35 22.57
C LYS A 730 -35.68 14.10 24.07
N GLU A 731 -36.88 13.66 24.45
CA GLU A 731 -37.13 13.20 25.82
C GLU A 731 -36.31 11.92 26.12
N GLU A 732 -35.62 11.87 27.26
CA GLU A 732 -34.80 10.71 27.64
C GLU A 732 -35.65 9.44 27.80
N ASP A 733 -35.17 8.32 27.28
CA ASP A 733 -35.80 7.00 27.46
C ASP A 733 -35.71 6.56 28.94
N PHE A 734 -36.86 6.18 29.53
CA PHE A 734 -36.93 5.65 30.89
C PHE A 734 -36.92 4.11 30.89
N TRP A 735 -36.05 3.54 31.71
CA TRP A 735 -35.80 2.11 31.84
C TRP A 735 -36.23 1.61 33.22
N VAL A 736 -37.10 0.60 33.25
CA VAL A 736 -37.61 -0.01 34.49
C VAL A 736 -36.99 -1.40 34.66
N ASN A 737 -36.28 -1.60 35.78
CA ASN A 737 -35.83 -2.93 36.23
C ASN A 737 -37.05 -3.76 36.68
N MET A 738 -37.16 -5.00 36.20
CA MET A 738 -38.34 -5.85 36.38
C MET A 738 -38.28 -6.78 37.61
N GLY A 739 -37.12 -6.95 38.25
CA GLY A 739 -36.95 -7.75 39.46
C GLY A 739 -37.06 -9.27 39.26
N VAL A 740 -36.52 -9.80 38.17
CA VAL A 740 -36.59 -11.20 37.76
C VAL A 740 -35.20 -11.80 37.48
N ASN A 741 -34.69 -12.57 38.44
CA ASN A 741 -33.76 -13.66 38.12
C ASN A 741 -33.92 -14.87 39.07
N LYS A 742 -33.73 -16.10 38.54
CA LYS A 742 -34.24 -17.36 39.13
C LYS A 742 -33.44 -17.92 40.31
N ASP A 743 -32.15 -17.58 40.42
CA ASP A 743 -31.19 -18.51 41.04
C ASP A 743 -30.53 -18.06 42.35
N ASN A 744 -30.60 -16.79 42.78
CA ASN A 744 -29.94 -16.37 44.02
C ASN A 744 -30.63 -15.20 44.77
N GLY A 745 -31.69 -15.54 45.52
CA GLY A 745 -31.81 -15.03 46.89
C GLY A 745 -32.29 -13.59 47.12
N GLY A 746 -32.91 -12.93 46.13
CA GLY A 746 -33.79 -11.78 46.36
C GLY A 746 -33.12 -10.46 46.75
N LEU A 747 -33.16 -9.51 45.81
CA LEU A 747 -33.16 -8.09 46.14
C LEU A 747 -34.61 -7.59 46.25
N GLN A 748 -34.81 -6.50 46.99
CA GLN A 748 -36.16 -6.02 47.28
C GLN A 748 -36.81 -5.38 46.04
N PRO A 749 -38.16 -5.36 45.98
CA PRO A 749 -38.95 -4.72 44.91
C PRO A 749 -38.79 -3.19 44.92
N ARG A 750 -37.60 -2.75 44.50
CA ARG A 750 -37.28 -1.37 44.19
C ARG A 750 -37.64 -1.15 42.74
N VAL A 751 -38.85 -0.64 42.52
CA VAL A 751 -39.17 0.02 41.25
C VAL A 751 -38.22 1.21 41.13
N HIS A 752 -37.15 1.01 40.38
CA HIS A 752 -36.15 2.02 40.06
C HIS A 752 -36.23 2.22 38.54
N SER A 753 -37.07 3.19 38.17
CA SER A 753 -37.04 3.80 36.85
C SER A 753 -35.79 4.69 36.79
N TRP A 754 -34.87 4.35 35.90
CA TRP A 754 -33.70 5.18 35.58
C TRP A 754 -33.92 5.82 34.21
N THR A 755 -33.35 7.00 33.96
CA THR A 755 -33.18 7.43 32.55
C THR A 755 -32.04 6.63 31.92
N GLY A 756 -31.92 6.61 30.59
CA GLY A 756 -30.81 5.93 29.92
C GLY A 756 -29.44 6.36 30.47
N ALA A 757 -29.27 7.67 30.71
CA ALA A 757 -28.06 8.24 31.29
C ALA A 757 -27.80 7.77 32.74
N ASP A 758 -28.85 7.75 33.58
CA ASP A 758 -28.73 7.26 34.96
C ASP A 758 -28.54 5.73 35.03
N LEU A 759 -29.05 4.95 34.08
CA LEU A 759 -28.80 3.51 33.99
C LEU A 759 -27.31 3.24 33.70
N MET A 760 -26.78 3.82 32.61
CA MET A 760 -25.36 3.64 32.26
C MET A 760 -24.44 4.09 33.40
N LYS A 761 -24.74 5.23 34.03
CA LYS A 761 -23.88 5.84 35.06
C LYS A 761 -23.94 5.17 36.45
N ASN A 762 -25.05 4.56 36.83
CA ASN A 762 -25.24 4.09 38.22
C ASN A 762 -25.39 2.56 38.37
N TYR A 763 -25.36 1.79 37.28
CA TYR A 763 -25.48 0.32 37.32
C TYR A 763 -24.33 -0.35 38.09
N ASP A 764 -24.65 -1.05 39.18
CA ASP A 764 -23.73 -1.90 39.92
C ASP A 764 -24.08 -3.37 39.66
N GLY A 765 -23.30 -4.04 38.80
CA GLY A 765 -23.51 -5.45 38.43
C GLY A 765 -23.51 -6.43 39.62
N SER A 766 -23.00 -6.06 40.80
CA SER A 766 -23.14 -6.90 42.01
C SER A 766 -24.56 -6.93 42.58
N LYS A 767 -25.44 -6.02 42.15
CA LYS A 767 -26.80 -5.81 42.67
C LYS A 767 -27.85 -5.71 41.57
N ASP A 768 -27.62 -4.91 40.54
CA ASP A 768 -28.69 -4.41 39.68
C ASP A 768 -28.95 -5.28 38.43
N TYR A 769 -28.22 -6.40 38.28
CA TYR A 769 -28.33 -7.38 37.20
C TYR A 769 -29.75 -7.97 37.07
N ASP A 770 -30.49 -7.55 36.03
CA ASP A 770 -31.89 -7.94 35.82
C ASP A 770 -32.31 -7.68 34.35
N VAL A 771 -33.60 -7.87 34.06
CA VAL A 771 -34.26 -7.42 32.82
C VAL A 771 -34.72 -5.97 32.98
N TYR A 772 -34.30 -5.11 32.06
CA TYR A 772 -34.71 -3.71 31.97
C TYR A 772 -35.62 -3.50 30.75
N VAL A 773 -36.71 -2.75 30.93
CA VAL A 773 -37.72 -2.47 29.90
C VAL A 773 -37.86 -0.97 29.68
N ASN A 774 -37.82 -0.53 28.42
CA ASN A 774 -37.94 0.87 28.01
C ASN A 774 -39.42 1.28 27.93
N ILE A 775 -39.91 2.06 28.91
CA ILE A 775 -41.32 2.43 28.99
C ILE A 775 -41.72 3.55 28.01
N ASN A 776 -40.78 4.18 27.30
CA ASN A 776 -41.07 5.24 26.33
C ASN A 776 -41.51 4.69 24.96
N LYS A 777 -41.06 3.48 24.58
CA LYS A 777 -41.48 2.79 23.33
C LYS A 777 -42.87 2.16 23.44
N ILE A 778 -43.53 2.34 24.58
CA ILE A 778 -44.51 1.41 25.13
C ILE A 778 -45.91 2.09 25.21
N PRO A 779 -46.85 1.76 24.31
CA PRO A 779 -48.13 2.47 24.24
C PRO A 779 -49.12 1.98 25.32
N ASN A 780 -49.50 2.89 26.23
CA ASN A 780 -50.47 2.70 27.33
C ASN A 780 -50.05 1.69 28.43
N PRO A 781 -49.02 1.98 29.25
CA PRO A 781 -48.55 1.10 30.34
C PRO A 781 -49.67 0.60 31.26
N CYS A 782 -49.85 -0.72 31.30
CA CYS A 782 -50.67 -1.39 32.31
C CYS A 782 -49.82 -1.72 33.55
N SER A 783 -50.49 -1.97 34.67
CA SER A 783 -49.86 -2.49 35.87
C SER A 783 -50.23 -3.95 36.09
N ILE A 784 -49.20 -4.76 36.36
CA ILE A 784 -49.35 -6.10 36.93
C ILE A 784 -49.08 -5.97 38.43
N THR A 785 -50.10 -6.24 39.22
CA THR A 785 -50.00 -6.24 40.68
C THR A 785 -49.63 -7.64 41.15
N ILE A 786 -48.39 -7.83 41.60
CA ILE A 786 -47.97 -9.10 42.21
C ILE A 786 -48.19 -9.03 43.72
N ASN A 787 -48.96 -10.01 44.20
CA ASN A 787 -49.44 -10.15 45.56
C ASN A 787 -48.76 -11.36 46.23
N TYR A 788 -48.35 -11.20 47.49
CA TYR A 788 -47.84 -12.29 48.31
C TYR A 788 -48.74 -12.45 49.54
N GLN A 789 -49.27 -13.65 49.74
CA GLN A 789 -50.19 -13.98 50.84
C GLN A 789 -49.62 -15.14 51.67
N PHE A 790 -49.56 -14.97 52.99
CA PHE A 790 -48.94 -15.93 53.91
C PHE A 790 -49.97 -16.48 54.91
N GLU A 791 -49.92 -17.79 55.18
CA GLU A 791 -50.85 -18.51 56.06
C GLU A 791 -50.89 -17.99 57.51
N ASP A 792 -49.74 -17.55 58.04
CA ASP A 792 -49.58 -17.01 59.38
C ASP A 792 -50.49 -15.81 59.67
N ASP A 793 -50.70 -14.94 58.68
CA ASP A 793 -51.35 -13.64 58.85
C ASP A 793 -52.84 -13.73 58.54
N LYS A 794 -53.61 -14.29 59.48
CA LYS A 794 -55.04 -14.68 59.28
C LYS A 794 -56.04 -13.52 59.20
N THR A 795 -55.58 -12.30 58.98
CA THR A 795 -56.34 -11.27 58.26
C THR A 795 -55.64 -11.01 56.94
N ALA A 796 -56.33 -11.19 55.80
CA ALA A 796 -55.74 -11.17 54.46
C ALA A 796 -55.21 -9.78 54.03
N LYS A 797 -54.15 -9.31 54.69
CA LYS A 797 -53.30 -8.22 54.23
C LYS A 797 -52.35 -8.78 53.20
N LEU A 798 -52.43 -8.20 52.01
CA LEU A 798 -51.39 -8.33 51.02
C LEU A 798 -50.09 -7.77 51.61
N SER A 799 -48.99 -8.50 51.45
CA SER A 799 -47.65 -7.90 51.47
C SER A 799 -47.63 -6.70 50.50
N PRO A 800 -46.80 -5.65 50.71
CA PRO A 800 -46.70 -4.51 49.78
C PRO A 800 -46.73 -4.96 48.31
N ASN A 801 -47.64 -4.33 47.55
CA ASN A 801 -47.91 -4.66 46.15
C ASN A 801 -46.65 -4.47 45.31
N ASP A 802 -46.17 -5.54 44.69
CA ASP A 802 -45.06 -5.50 43.75
C ASP A 802 -45.63 -5.15 42.37
N TYR A 803 -45.54 -3.87 42.00
CA TYR A 803 -46.00 -3.38 40.69
C TYR A 803 -44.93 -3.63 39.61
N GLN A 804 -45.19 -4.57 38.71
CA GLN A 804 -44.50 -4.64 37.43
C GLN A 804 -45.30 -3.87 36.37
N PHE A 805 -44.61 -3.06 35.56
CA PHE A 805 -45.23 -2.27 34.48
C PHE A 805 -44.91 -2.89 33.12
N GLY A 806 -45.82 -2.75 32.15
CA GLY A 806 -45.58 -3.17 30.76
C GLY A 806 -46.84 -3.11 29.89
N THR A 807 -46.74 -3.49 28.62
CA THR A 807 -47.83 -3.30 27.63
C THR A 807 -48.01 -4.43 26.64
N ALA A 808 -49.21 -4.48 26.08
CA ALA A 808 -49.69 -5.45 25.10
C ALA A 808 -48.97 -5.38 23.73
N GLY A 809 -47.68 -5.66 23.71
CA GLY A 809 -47.01 -6.21 22.52
C GLY A 809 -47.50 -7.64 22.26
N LYS A 810 -47.60 -8.02 20.99
CA LYS A 810 -47.77 -9.45 20.67
C LYS A 810 -46.46 -10.16 20.97
N ASP A 811 -46.55 -11.17 21.84
CA ASP A 811 -45.53 -12.18 22.10
C ASP A 811 -44.36 -11.79 23.03
N VAL A 812 -44.43 -10.65 23.74
CA VAL A 812 -43.62 -10.42 24.94
C VAL A 812 -44.12 -11.31 26.08
N VAL A 813 -43.39 -12.38 26.38
CA VAL A 813 -43.63 -13.27 27.52
C VAL A 813 -43.04 -12.66 28.78
N ILE A 814 -43.82 -12.62 29.87
CA ILE A 814 -43.38 -12.04 31.14
C ILE A 814 -42.73 -13.12 32.02
N PRO A 815 -41.44 -13.03 32.40
CA PRO A 815 -40.70 -14.13 33.05
C PRO A 815 -41.00 -14.28 34.56
N ILE A 816 -42.23 -14.04 34.99
CA ILE A 816 -42.65 -14.09 36.40
C ILE A 816 -42.50 -15.52 36.94
N THR A 817 -41.94 -15.66 38.14
CA THR A 817 -41.83 -16.95 38.86
C THR A 817 -42.08 -16.78 40.35
N ALA A 818 -42.39 -17.88 41.05
CA ALA A 818 -42.64 -17.85 42.49
C ALA A 818 -41.33 -17.64 43.29
N ARG A 819 -41.34 -16.73 44.27
CA ARG A 819 -40.20 -16.54 45.19
C ARG A 819 -39.97 -17.82 46.00
N LYS A 820 -38.78 -18.40 45.91
CA LYS A 820 -38.31 -19.47 46.81
C LYS A 820 -38.00 -18.84 48.17
N LEU A 821 -38.70 -19.26 49.23
CA LEU A 821 -38.60 -18.67 50.58
C LEU A 821 -38.14 -19.72 51.61
N PRO A 822 -37.19 -19.42 52.52
CA PRO A 822 -36.63 -20.44 53.43
C PRO A 822 -37.64 -21.06 54.41
N THR A 823 -38.61 -20.29 54.87
CA THR A 823 -39.57 -20.66 55.94
C THR A 823 -41.01 -20.83 55.45
N TYR A 824 -41.22 -20.80 54.13
CA TYR A 824 -42.54 -20.81 53.50
C TYR A 824 -42.53 -21.60 52.20
N LYS A 825 -43.49 -22.51 52.02
CA LYS A 825 -43.69 -23.28 50.79
C LYS A 825 -44.80 -22.65 49.96
N LEU A 826 -44.67 -22.65 48.63
CA LEU A 826 -45.74 -22.22 47.74
C LEU A 826 -46.92 -23.21 47.83
N ALA A 827 -48.12 -22.68 48.10
CA ALA A 827 -49.36 -23.43 48.25
C ALA A 827 -50.29 -23.28 47.04
N TYR A 828 -50.36 -22.09 46.44
CA TYR A 828 -51.08 -21.84 45.18
C TYR A 828 -50.54 -20.63 44.42
N VAL A 829 -50.87 -20.54 43.14
CA VAL A 829 -50.72 -19.32 42.33
C VAL A 829 -52.07 -18.98 41.74
N GLU A 830 -52.45 -17.71 41.78
CA GLU A 830 -53.69 -17.19 41.21
C GLU A 830 -53.37 -16.10 40.18
N ILE A 831 -53.95 -16.17 38.99
CA ILE A 831 -53.73 -15.20 37.90
C ILE A 831 -55.09 -14.68 37.45
N ASN A 832 -55.32 -13.37 37.62
CA ASN A 832 -56.57 -12.68 37.30
C ASN A 832 -57.82 -13.39 37.88
N GLY A 833 -57.72 -13.85 39.14
CA GLY A 833 -58.78 -14.59 39.85
C GLY A 833 -58.82 -16.11 39.62
N ASN A 834 -58.02 -16.66 38.69
CA ASN A 834 -58.00 -18.09 38.37
C ASN A 834 -56.86 -18.79 39.12
N LYS A 835 -57.15 -19.86 39.88
CA LYS A 835 -56.13 -20.62 40.63
C LYS A 835 -55.50 -21.73 39.80
N TYR A 836 -54.18 -21.84 39.88
CA TYR A 836 -53.33 -22.82 39.21
C TYR A 836 -52.61 -23.69 40.25
N ALA A 837 -52.41 -24.96 39.91
CA ALA A 837 -51.66 -25.90 40.73
C ALA A 837 -50.15 -25.61 40.68
N THR A 838 -49.46 -25.85 41.79
CA THR A 838 -48.05 -25.49 41.99
C THR A 838 -47.05 -26.32 41.18
N ASP A 839 -47.51 -27.36 40.49
CA ASP A 839 -46.77 -28.15 39.49
C ASP A 839 -46.94 -27.63 38.05
N LYS A 840 -47.90 -26.73 37.81
CA LYS A 840 -48.33 -26.29 36.46
C LYS A 840 -48.39 -24.78 36.26
N TYR A 841 -48.15 -24.01 37.31
CA TYR A 841 -48.24 -22.55 37.26
C TYR A 841 -47.22 -21.90 36.30
N GLU A 842 -46.04 -22.49 36.10
CA GLU A 842 -45.01 -21.91 35.21
C GLU A 842 -45.44 -21.91 33.73
N ASP A 843 -46.19 -22.92 33.28
CA ASP A 843 -46.78 -22.95 31.92
C ASP A 843 -47.85 -21.84 31.73
N ALA A 844 -48.57 -21.49 32.79
CA ALA A 844 -49.53 -20.39 32.78
C ALA A 844 -48.84 -19.02 32.84
N LEU A 845 -47.78 -18.88 33.64
CA LEU A 845 -46.97 -17.65 33.69
C LEU A 845 -46.20 -17.43 32.37
N SER A 846 -45.66 -18.47 31.73
CA SER A 846 -45.01 -18.35 30.42
C SER A 846 -45.97 -18.01 29.27
N LYS A 847 -47.28 -17.99 29.53
CA LYS A 847 -48.34 -17.60 28.59
C LYS A 847 -48.98 -16.27 28.95
N LEU A 848 -48.59 -15.65 30.07
CA LEU A 848 -48.91 -14.26 30.34
C LEU A 848 -48.22 -13.36 29.32
N LYS A 849 -49.03 -12.46 28.78
CA LYS A 849 -48.63 -11.30 28.00
C LYS A 849 -49.30 -10.12 28.69
N PHE A 850 -48.63 -8.97 28.72
CA PHE A 850 -49.25 -7.75 29.21
C PHE A 850 -50.53 -7.45 28.39
N THR A 851 -51.53 -6.83 29.01
CA THR A 851 -52.81 -6.48 28.38
C THR A 851 -53.09 -4.98 28.52
N ASN A 852 -54.13 -4.48 27.85
CA ASN A 852 -54.60 -3.11 28.12
C ASN A 852 -55.26 -3.00 29.51
N ASP A 853 -55.84 -4.11 29.99
CA ASP A 853 -56.42 -4.22 31.33
C ASP A 853 -55.34 -4.56 32.37
N PRO A 854 -55.37 -3.96 33.58
CA PRO A 854 -54.47 -4.33 34.68
C PRO A 854 -54.61 -5.81 35.07
N GLN A 855 -53.47 -6.45 35.35
CA GLN A 855 -53.42 -7.86 35.74
C GLN A 855 -53.07 -8.00 37.22
N THR A 856 -53.43 -9.12 37.84
CA THR A 856 -53.14 -9.41 39.26
C THR A 856 -52.72 -10.86 39.44
N ILE A 857 -51.59 -11.08 40.09
CA ILE A 857 -51.00 -12.40 40.31
C ILE A 857 -50.77 -12.60 41.81
N THR A 858 -51.44 -13.55 42.43
CA THR A 858 -51.30 -13.82 43.87
C THR A 858 -50.58 -15.15 44.10
N PHE A 859 -49.38 -15.07 44.68
CA PHE A 859 -48.64 -16.23 45.17
C PHE A 859 -49.02 -16.46 46.65
N GLY A 860 -49.70 -17.58 46.92
CA GLY A 860 -50.09 -17.99 48.27
C GLY A 860 -49.09 -18.97 48.87
N TYR A 861 -48.65 -18.74 50.11
CA TYR A 861 -47.63 -19.54 50.80
C TYR A 861 -48.13 -20.08 52.15
N GLU A 862 -47.83 -21.36 52.39
CA GLU A 862 -48.03 -22.08 53.66
C GLU A 862 -46.73 -22.13 54.46
N LYS A 863 -46.81 -22.24 55.78
CA LYS A 863 -45.61 -22.24 56.63
C LYS A 863 -44.84 -23.55 56.52
N SER A 864 -43.53 -23.50 56.20
CA SER A 864 -42.74 -24.74 56.21
C SER A 864 -42.45 -25.17 57.66
N ASN A 865 -42.95 -26.34 58.04
CA ASN A 865 -42.72 -26.93 59.37
C ASN A 865 -41.31 -27.54 59.48
N ALA A 866 -40.29 -26.68 59.41
CA ALA A 866 -38.88 -27.03 59.59
C ALA A 866 -38.16 -25.89 60.37
N GLY A 867 -37.82 -26.05 61.65
CA GLY A 867 -38.13 -27.15 62.57
C GLY A 867 -37.53 -26.88 63.96
N LYS A 868 -37.64 -27.84 64.88
CA LYS A 868 -36.86 -27.84 66.13
C LYS A 868 -36.34 -29.24 66.40
N GLY A 869 -35.02 -29.41 66.33
CA GLY A 869 -34.38 -30.60 66.89
C GLY A 869 -34.40 -30.54 68.42
N ASN A 870 -34.39 -31.70 69.06
CA ASN A 870 -33.95 -31.82 70.45
C ASN A 870 -33.16 -33.12 70.62
N SER A 871 -32.18 -33.12 71.51
CA SER A 871 -31.29 -34.26 71.75
C SER A 871 -31.86 -35.18 72.83
N SER A 872 -31.93 -36.48 72.57
CA SER A 872 -31.66 -37.53 73.57
C SER A 872 -31.48 -38.92 72.93
N ASN A 873 -30.78 -39.78 73.66
CA ASN A 873 -30.47 -41.17 73.29
C ASN A 873 -31.71 -42.06 73.04
N GLY A 874 -31.52 -43.14 72.26
CA GLY A 874 -32.11 -44.43 72.62
C GLY A 874 -32.61 -45.31 71.47
N THR A 875 -31.79 -46.27 71.06
CA THR A 875 -32.15 -47.67 70.72
C THR A 875 -33.54 -48.00 70.16
N GLY A 876 -33.61 -48.69 69.01
CA GLY A 876 -34.79 -49.53 68.71
C GLY A 876 -35.02 -49.92 67.25
N SER A 877 -34.47 -51.08 66.85
CA SER A 877 -35.11 -52.10 66.00
C SER A 877 -36.25 -51.73 65.01
N ASP A 878 -35.91 -51.89 63.73
CA ASP A 878 -36.59 -52.79 62.78
C ASP A 878 -38.00 -52.53 62.21
N SER A 879 -38.12 -52.96 60.95
CA SER A 879 -39.31 -53.55 60.29
C SER A 879 -40.45 -52.63 59.84
N ASN A 880 -41.15 -52.90 58.72
CA ASN A 880 -40.84 -53.66 57.48
C ASN A 880 -41.93 -53.32 56.42
N SER A 881 -41.77 -53.84 55.19
CA SER A 881 -42.85 -54.16 54.21
C SER A 881 -43.45 -52.93 53.48
N SER A 882 -43.24 -52.77 52.15
CA SER A 882 -43.88 -53.46 51.00
C SER A 882 -45.21 -52.81 50.58
N SER A 883 -45.68 -52.75 49.32
CA SER A 883 -45.22 -53.17 47.98
C SER A 883 -46.25 -52.62 46.96
N GLY A 884 -46.05 -52.55 45.63
CA GLY A 884 -44.96 -52.96 44.73
C GLY A 884 -44.95 -52.04 43.48
N SER A 885 -44.00 -52.18 42.53
CA SER A 885 -44.04 -53.12 41.39
C SER A 885 -45.17 -52.80 40.38
N SER A 886 -44.95 -52.71 39.06
CA SER A 886 -43.89 -53.27 38.18
C SER A 886 -43.62 -52.36 36.96
N SER A 887 -42.39 -51.93 36.68
CA SER A 887 -41.47 -52.42 35.60
C SER A 887 -42.06 -52.53 34.19
N GLY A 888 -41.38 -52.19 33.09
CA GLY A 888 -39.97 -51.77 32.84
C GLY A 888 -39.71 -51.83 31.32
N SER A 889 -38.55 -51.51 30.73
CA SER A 889 -37.29 -50.91 31.20
C SER A 889 -36.80 -49.98 30.06
N ASN A 890 -35.54 -49.61 29.76
CA ASN A 890 -34.16 -49.90 30.18
C ASN A 890 -33.31 -48.64 29.80
N SER A 891 -32.01 -48.43 30.04
CA SER A 891 -30.86 -49.30 30.33
C SER A 891 -29.85 -48.60 31.30
N GLY A 892 -28.61 -49.11 31.40
CA GLY A 892 -27.52 -48.50 32.17
C GLY A 892 -26.75 -47.39 31.43
N SER A 893 -25.73 -46.76 32.03
CA SER A 893 -24.84 -47.26 33.10
C SER A 893 -24.56 -46.17 34.16
N ASN A 894 -24.71 -46.41 35.47
CA ASN A 894 -23.90 -47.23 36.39
C ASN A 894 -22.60 -46.54 36.89
N SER A 895 -22.41 -46.47 38.21
CA SER A 895 -21.28 -45.81 38.89
C SER A 895 -21.04 -46.41 40.29
N SER A 896 -19.79 -46.45 40.77
CA SER A 896 -19.41 -46.57 42.21
C SER A 896 -17.90 -46.73 42.45
N SER A 897 -17.43 -46.16 43.57
CA SER A 897 -16.21 -46.50 44.38
C SER A 897 -14.81 -46.60 43.71
N GLY A 898 -13.70 -46.21 44.34
CA GLY A 898 -13.50 -45.51 45.63
C GLY A 898 -12.61 -46.26 46.65
N SER A 899 -11.32 -45.91 46.74
CA SER A 899 -10.32 -46.21 47.80
C SER A 899 -8.96 -45.58 47.41
N SER A 900 -8.02 -45.20 48.29
CA SER A 900 -8.05 -44.93 49.74
C SER A 900 -6.74 -44.22 50.19
N SER A 901 -6.82 -43.32 51.18
CA SER A 901 -5.76 -42.95 52.16
C SER A 901 -4.29 -42.65 51.72
N GLY A 902 -4.02 -41.37 51.41
CA GLY A 902 -3.16 -40.45 52.19
C GLY A 902 -1.67 -40.70 52.51
N SER A 903 -0.84 -39.64 52.32
CA SER A 903 0.13 -39.11 53.30
C SER A 903 0.81 -37.78 52.87
N ASN A 904 0.75 -36.80 53.79
CA ASN A 904 1.61 -35.60 54.04
C ASN A 904 3.03 -35.47 53.42
N PRO A 905 3.69 -34.28 53.49
CA PRO A 905 3.18 -32.89 53.38
C PRO A 905 4.14 -31.85 52.69
N GLY A 906 3.63 -30.63 52.43
CA GLY A 906 4.30 -29.40 52.94
C GLY A 906 5.12 -28.47 52.02
N SER A 907 4.75 -27.18 52.06
CA SER A 907 5.57 -25.96 51.82
C SER A 907 6.05 -25.62 50.39
N ASN A 908 6.23 -24.35 49.99
CA ASN A 908 5.74 -23.05 50.52
C ASN A 908 5.90 -21.93 49.45
N ASN A 909 5.16 -20.82 49.63
CA ASN A 909 5.42 -19.42 49.21
C ASN A 909 5.95 -19.09 47.78
N SER A 910 5.46 -18.15 46.96
CA SER A 910 4.57 -16.96 47.03
C SER A 910 5.29 -15.62 46.77
N ASN A 911 4.73 -14.80 45.87
CA ASN A 911 4.93 -13.37 45.64
C ASN A 911 6.28 -12.92 45.01
N GLY A 912 6.31 -11.90 44.14
CA GLY A 912 5.19 -11.20 43.46
C GLY A 912 5.53 -9.76 43.01
N SER A 913 4.57 -9.12 42.30
CA SER A 913 4.44 -7.66 42.08
C SER A 913 5.47 -6.96 41.16
N SER A 914 5.18 -5.84 40.48
CA SER A 914 3.91 -5.15 40.09
C SER A 914 4.19 -3.92 39.19
N SER A 915 3.19 -3.43 38.41
CA SER A 915 3.09 -2.09 37.76
C SER A 915 4.19 -1.69 36.74
N GLY A 916 4.01 -0.86 35.71
CA GLY A 916 3.00 0.17 35.35
C GLY A 916 3.76 1.48 34.97
N SER A 917 3.34 2.38 34.06
CA SER A 917 2.09 2.54 33.28
C SER A 917 2.31 3.45 32.02
N ASN A 918 1.25 3.64 31.22
CA ASN A 918 1.09 4.54 30.02
C ASN A 918 1.26 6.06 30.34
N PRO A 919 1.15 7.09 29.44
CA PRO A 919 0.39 7.17 28.15
C PRO A 919 1.03 8.01 26.96
N GLY A 920 0.35 8.11 25.79
CA GLY A 920 0.72 9.13 24.76
C GLY A 920 0.03 9.11 23.36
N SER A 921 -1.20 9.61 23.27
CA SER A 921 -2.10 9.76 22.08
C SER A 921 -1.63 10.49 20.79
N ASN A 922 -2.36 10.24 19.68
CA ASN A 922 -2.93 11.19 18.65
C ASN A 922 -2.44 11.26 17.17
N SER A 923 -3.31 10.78 16.27
CA SER A 923 -3.88 11.45 15.06
C SER A 923 -3.00 12.09 13.94
N SER A 924 -3.04 11.44 12.77
CA SER A 924 -3.29 12.01 11.42
C SER A 924 -2.26 12.88 10.65
N SER A 925 -2.01 12.45 9.40
CA SER A 925 -1.64 13.23 8.20
C SER A 925 -0.21 13.79 8.02
N GLY A 926 0.36 13.59 6.82
CA GLY A 926 1.27 14.58 6.21
C GLY A 926 2.67 14.13 5.73
N ASN A 927 2.74 13.61 4.50
CA ASN A 927 3.79 13.91 3.50
C ASN A 927 5.30 13.69 3.83
N SER A 928 5.88 12.67 3.18
CA SER A 928 7.23 12.69 2.56
C SER A 928 8.47 13.13 3.36
N SER A 929 9.33 12.18 3.73
CA SER A 929 10.78 12.25 3.47
C SER A 929 11.40 10.85 3.60
N GLY A 930 12.51 10.59 2.90
CA GLY A 930 13.13 9.27 2.85
C GLY A 930 14.04 8.97 4.04
N SER A 931 14.36 7.69 4.23
CA SER A 931 15.43 7.23 5.13
C SER A 931 16.01 5.93 4.56
N ASN A 932 17.27 5.98 4.13
CA ASN A 932 18.01 4.85 3.58
C ASN A 932 19.00 4.33 4.64
N PRO A 933 18.96 3.04 5.02
CA PRO A 933 20.04 2.42 5.78
C PRO A 933 21.07 1.80 4.82
N GLY A 934 22.29 2.36 4.82
CA GLY A 934 23.46 1.64 4.30
C GLY A 934 23.65 0.32 5.05
N SER A 935 23.81 -0.81 4.36
CA SER A 935 25.04 -1.24 3.67
C SER A 935 26.04 -1.93 4.60
N SER A 936 26.19 -3.24 4.43
CA SER A 936 27.31 -4.04 4.93
C SER A 936 27.78 -4.97 3.82
N SER A 937 29.07 -4.95 3.50
CA SER A 937 29.65 -5.62 2.34
C SER A 937 30.47 -6.86 2.72
N SER A 938 30.46 -7.88 1.87
CA SER A 938 31.68 -8.59 1.46
C SER A 938 31.42 -9.45 0.22
N SER A 939 32.38 -9.38 -0.70
CA SER A 939 32.51 -10.14 -1.94
C SER A 939 33.05 -11.56 -1.67
N GLY A 940 33.14 -12.42 -2.71
CA GLY A 940 34.09 -13.56 -2.65
C GLY A 940 33.77 -14.83 -3.44
N ASN A 941 33.66 -14.74 -4.77
CA ASN A 941 33.63 -15.85 -5.75
C ASN A 941 34.25 -17.21 -5.34
N SER A 942 33.61 -18.31 -5.76
CA SER A 942 34.28 -19.26 -6.67
C SER A 942 33.30 -19.98 -7.60
N SER A 943 33.77 -20.35 -8.79
CA SER A 943 32.98 -20.87 -9.91
C SER A 943 32.95 -22.41 -9.98
N GLY A 944 31.95 -22.97 -10.69
CA GLY A 944 31.86 -24.40 -10.95
C GLY A 944 30.83 -24.75 -12.03
N SER A 945 31.29 -25.09 -13.24
CA SER A 945 30.45 -25.20 -14.44
C SER A 945 30.19 -26.64 -14.90
N THR A 946 28.92 -26.97 -15.14
CA THR A 946 28.43 -28.03 -16.07
C THR A 946 28.82 -29.50 -15.73
N PRO A 947 28.39 -30.53 -16.50
CA PRO A 947 26.99 -30.96 -16.61
C PRO A 947 26.74 -32.49 -16.47
N SER A 948 25.47 -32.87 -16.32
CA SER A 948 24.82 -34.13 -16.75
C SER A 948 25.61 -35.45 -16.89
N SER A 949 25.18 -36.53 -16.18
CA SER A 949 24.72 -37.78 -16.84
C SER A 949 24.25 -38.91 -15.89
N ASN A 950 23.33 -39.72 -16.43
CA ASN A 950 22.89 -41.09 -16.08
C ASN A 950 23.49 -41.87 -14.89
N SER A 951 22.59 -42.56 -14.18
CA SER A 951 22.63 -44.04 -14.09
C SER A 951 21.23 -44.62 -13.79
N SER A 952 21.03 -45.93 -14.01
CA SER A 952 19.71 -46.58 -14.08
C SER A 952 19.70 -48.00 -13.48
N SER A 953 18.52 -48.64 -13.47
CA SER A 953 18.18 -49.98 -12.87
C SER A 953 18.02 -49.98 -11.33
N GLY A 954 17.16 -50.81 -10.73
CA GLY A 954 16.17 -51.77 -11.28
C GLY A 954 14.98 -51.95 -10.30
N SER A 955 13.75 -52.17 -10.76
CA SER A 955 13.17 -53.44 -11.24
C SER A 955 12.52 -54.33 -10.15
N SER A 956 11.19 -54.31 -10.09
CA SER A 956 10.34 -55.45 -9.70
C SER A 956 9.03 -55.38 -10.50
N SER A 957 8.28 -56.49 -10.64
CA SER A 957 7.41 -56.67 -11.83
C SER A 957 6.19 -57.59 -11.66
N GLY A 958 5.09 -57.25 -12.36
CA GLY A 958 4.03 -58.17 -12.80
C GLY A 958 2.59 -57.63 -12.70
N SER A 959 1.58 -58.09 -13.47
CA SER A 959 1.61 -58.95 -14.68
C SER A 959 0.28 -58.92 -15.49
N ASN A 960 0.23 -58.11 -16.56
CA ASN A 960 -0.42 -58.41 -17.86
C ASN A 960 -1.99 -58.61 -17.92
N PRO A 961 -2.66 -58.88 -19.08
CA PRO A 961 -3.49 -57.81 -19.67
C PRO A 961 -4.83 -58.23 -20.36
N GLY A 962 -5.50 -57.24 -21.00
CA GLY A 962 -6.34 -57.44 -22.20
C GLY A 962 -7.30 -56.26 -22.46
N SER A 963 -7.83 -55.99 -23.66
CA SER A 963 -7.41 -56.28 -25.06
C SER A 963 -8.40 -55.62 -26.04
N ASN A 964 -7.99 -55.34 -27.30
CA ASN A 964 -8.75 -54.71 -28.41
C ASN A 964 -9.03 -53.18 -28.23
N SER A 965 -8.80 -52.25 -29.17
CA SER A 965 -8.99 -52.16 -30.65
C SER A 965 -10.45 -51.87 -31.08
N SER A 966 -10.76 -51.02 -32.07
CA SER A 966 -9.93 -50.49 -33.18
C SER A 966 -10.44 -49.13 -33.75
N SER A 967 -9.67 -48.57 -34.69
CA SER A 967 -9.98 -47.40 -35.54
C SER A 967 -11.25 -47.52 -36.42
N GLY A 968 -11.84 -46.38 -36.80
CA GLY A 968 -12.81 -46.28 -37.92
C GLY A 968 -13.33 -44.84 -38.12
N SER A 969 -13.56 -44.41 -39.37
CA SER A 969 -13.85 -42.99 -39.70
C SER A 969 -15.07 -42.77 -40.59
N ASN A 970 -15.75 -41.64 -40.35
CA ASN A 970 -16.47 -40.79 -41.33
C ASN A 970 -17.96 -41.07 -41.68
N ALA A 971 -18.63 -39.99 -42.11
CA ALA A 971 -19.89 -39.89 -42.87
C ALA A 971 -21.26 -40.33 -42.24
N GLY A 972 -21.96 -39.37 -41.62
CA GLY A 972 -23.03 -38.64 -42.33
C GLY A 972 -24.48 -39.16 -42.37
N ASN A 973 -25.39 -38.32 -41.84
CA ASN A 973 -26.63 -37.82 -42.48
C ASN A 973 -28.03 -38.31 -41.99
N ASN A 974 -28.83 -37.30 -41.56
CA ASN A 974 -30.25 -37.06 -41.93
C ASN A 974 -31.42 -37.28 -40.91
N THR A 975 -32.48 -36.49 -41.15
CA THR A 975 -33.90 -36.59 -40.76
C THR A 975 -34.43 -36.09 -39.38
N ASN A 976 -35.09 -34.93 -39.47
CA ASN A 976 -36.49 -34.65 -39.08
C ASN A 976 -36.85 -33.93 -37.76
N ASN A 977 -37.98 -33.23 -37.85
CA ASN A 977 -38.51 -32.14 -37.01
C ASN A 977 -39.97 -32.45 -36.62
N PRO A 978 -40.48 -31.92 -35.50
CA PRO A 978 -41.66 -31.04 -35.61
C PRO A 978 -41.66 -29.84 -34.61
N GLY A 979 -42.36 -28.72 -34.85
CA GLY A 979 -43.07 -28.30 -36.07
C GLY A 979 -44.27 -27.35 -35.83
N SER A 980 -44.19 -26.10 -36.33
CA SER A 980 -45.31 -25.15 -36.55
C SER A 980 -45.92 -24.47 -35.28
N VAL A 981 -46.65 -23.34 -35.31
CA VAL A 981 -47.26 -22.54 -36.41
C VAL A 981 -47.27 -21.00 -36.10
N ASN A 982 -47.44 -20.18 -37.14
CA ASN A 982 -48.07 -18.82 -37.21
C ASN A 982 -47.32 -17.55 -36.71
N ASN A 983 -47.58 -16.34 -37.24
CA ASN A 983 -47.87 -15.86 -38.62
C ASN A 983 -47.88 -14.29 -38.66
N GLY A 984 -47.63 -13.65 -39.81
CA GLY A 984 -48.12 -12.27 -40.07
C GLY A 984 -47.21 -11.28 -40.84
N SER A 985 -47.50 -11.08 -42.13
CA SER A 985 -47.53 -9.81 -42.92
C SER A 985 -46.51 -8.65 -42.73
N SER A 986 -46.07 -7.88 -43.74
CA SER A 986 -46.12 -7.99 -45.22
C SER A 986 -45.49 -6.73 -45.89
N ASN A 987 -44.96 -6.88 -47.12
CA ASN A 987 -44.78 -5.84 -48.18
C ASN A 987 -43.74 -4.70 -47.96
N ASN A 988 -43.14 -4.06 -48.98
CA ASN A 988 -42.80 -4.43 -50.38
C ASN A 988 -41.80 -3.37 -50.96
N SER A 989 -41.24 -3.62 -52.16
CA SER A 989 -40.36 -2.76 -53.01
C SER A 989 -38.89 -2.58 -52.56
N GLY A 990 -37.87 -2.74 -53.43
CA GLY A 990 -37.88 -3.38 -54.76
C GLY A 990 -36.55 -3.23 -55.56
N VAL A 991 -36.19 -4.25 -56.35
CA VAL A 991 -35.77 -4.21 -57.79
C VAL A 991 -34.62 -3.24 -58.19
N THR A 992 -33.49 -3.59 -58.83
CA THR A 992 -32.91 -4.81 -59.47
C THR A 992 -31.37 -4.62 -59.60
N SER A 993 -30.50 -5.58 -59.27
CA SER A 993 -29.89 -6.67 -60.09
C SER A 993 -28.67 -6.31 -60.98
N THR A 994 -27.70 -7.26 -61.07
CA THR A 994 -26.79 -7.60 -62.22
C THR A 994 -26.09 -6.49 -63.04
N GLY A 995 -24.77 -6.52 -63.29
CA GLY A 995 -23.72 -7.50 -62.94
C GLY A 995 -22.48 -7.40 -63.87
N GLN A 996 -21.49 -8.28 -63.63
CA GLN A 996 -20.39 -8.73 -64.53
C GLN A 996 -19.54 -7.71 -65.34
N ASN A 997 -18.24 -7.64 -65.02
CA ASN A 997 -17.12 -8.06 -65.91
C ASN A 997 -15.76 -7.91 -65.18
N SER A 998 -14.62 -8.49 -65.58
CA SER A 998 -14.25 -9.79 -66.18
C SER A 998 -12.77 -9.69 -66.62
N ASN A 999 -11.91 -10.66 -66.24
CA ASN A 999 -10.56 -10.90 -66.81
C ASN A 999 -9.47 -9.79 -66.63
N SER A 1000 -8.16 -10.08 -66.63
CA SER A 1000 -7.43 -11.33 -66.30
C SER A 1000 -5.95 -11.05 -65.93
N SER A 1001 -5.40 -11.89 -65.05
CA SER A 1001 -3.99 -12.35 -64.91
C SER A 1001 -2.77 -11.61 -65.53
N ASN A 1002 -1.72 -11.44 -64.70
CA ASN A 1002 -0.26 -11.48 -65.01
C ASN A 1002 0.30 -10.53 -66.11
N THR A 1003 1.33 -9.72 -65.87
CA THR A 1003 2.73 -10.12 -65.56
C THR A 1003 3.55 -8.99 -64.90
N SER A 1004 4.80 -9.27 -64.49
CA SER A 1004 5.77 -8.31 -63.92
C SER A 1004 6.53 -7.48 -64.95
N THR A 1005 6.90 -6.23 -64.64
CA THR A 1005 8.22 -5.61 -64.91
C THR A 1005 8.38 -4.25 -64.21
N ASP A 1006 9.61 -3.73 -64.20
CA ASP A 1006 10.09 -2.62 -63.39
C ASP A 1006 9.80 -1.18 -63.85
N ASN A 1007 9.95 -0.26 -62.89
CA ASN A 1007 10.48 1.11 -63.04
C ASN A 1007 9.96 2.04 -64.15
N ASN A 1008 9.26 3.11 -63.72
CA ASN A 1008 9.95 4.41 -63.67
C ASN A 1008 9.35 5.44 -62.70
N THR A 1009 10.14 6.44 -62.32
CA THR A 1009 9.76 7.50 -61.37
C THR A 1009 9.23 8.76 -62.07
N GLU A 1010 8.20 9.41 -61.52
CA GLU A 1010 7.90 10.81 -61.83
C GLU A 1010 8.09 11.70 -60.58
N LYS A 1011 9.08 12.60 -60.64
CA LYS A 1011 9.43 13.50 -59.52
C LYS A 1011 8.52 14.73 -59.46
N THR A 1012 7.53 14.73 -58.57
CA THR A 1012 6.88 15.98 -58.16
C THR A 1012 7.88 16.88 -57.41
N PRO A 1013 7.95 18.21 -57.66
CA PRO A 1013 8.99 19.05 -57.05
C PRO A 1013 8.93 19.11 -55.53
N THR A 1014 10.04 18.75 -54.86
CA THR A 1014 10.21 18.91 -53.41
C THR A 1014 10.25 20.39 -53.03
N LYS A 1015 9.10 20.95 -52.62
CA LYS A 1015 9.06 22.27 -51.99
C LYS A 1015 9.91 22.25 -50.73
N ASN A 1016 10.91 23.14 -50.64
CA ASN A 1016 11.76 23.22 -49.45
C ASN A 1016 10.93 23.56 -48.21
N GLY A 1017 10.84 22.60 -47.29
CA GLY A 1017 9.98 22.68 -46.10
C GLY A 1017 10.51 23.67 -45.08
N VAL A 1018 9.71 24.67 -44.71
CA VAL A 1018 10.09 25.68 -43.71
C VAL A 1018 9.64 25.20 -42.33
N LYS A 1019 10.59 24.85 -41.45
CA LYS A 1019 10.35 24.58 -40.02
C LYS A 1019 9.75 25.83 -39.34
N ARG A 1020 8.69 25.66 -38.53
CA ARG A 1020 8.02 26.73 -37.77
C ARG A 1020 7.58 26.23 -36.41
N ILE A 1021 7.73 27.05 -35.37
CA ILE A 1021 7.25 26.75 -34.03
C ILE A 1021 5.76 27.09 -33.91
N VAL A 1022 4.96 26.17 -33.36
CA VAL A 1022 3.54 26.38 -33.05
C VAL A 1022 3.41 27.27 -31.81
N ALA A 1023 2.82 28.46 -31.98
CA ALA A 1023 2.68 29.48 -30.95
C ALA A 1023 1.37 29.39 -30.14
N HIS A 1024 0.48 28.47 -30.52
CA HIS A 1024 -0.68 27.99 -29.77
C HIS A 1024 -1.19 26.69 -30.42
N ASN A 1025 -1.60 25.70 -29.61
CA ASN A 1025 -2.27 24.45 -30.01
C ASN A 1025 -2.98 24.51 -31.36
N ALA A 1026 -2.52 23.70 -32.31
CA ALA A 1026 -2.93 23.74 -33.71
C ALA A 1026 -3.50 22.38 -34.13
N TYR A 1027 -4.83 22.25 -34.05
CA TYR A 1027 -5.57 21.15 -34.67
C TYR A 1027 -5.23 21.01 -36.15
N ILE A 1028 -5.17 19.77 -36.62
CA ILE A 1028 -4.94 19.43 -38.04
C ILE A 1028 -6.28 19.52 -38.79
N PHE A 1029 -6.23 19.95 -40.06
CA PHE A 1029 -7.38 20.04 -40.95
C PHE A 1029 -7.07 19.42 -42.30
N ASN A 1030 -8.07 18.81 -42.95
CA ASN A 1030 -7.96 18.44 -44.36
C ASN A 1030 -8.19 19.67 -45.27
N GLU A 1031 -8.00 19.53 -46.58
CA GLU A 1031 -8.21 20.65 -47.51
C GLU A 1031 -9.66 21.17 -47.58
N LYS A 1032 -10.66 20.34 -47.26
CA LYS A 1032 -12.07 20.74 -47.13
C LYS A 1032 -12.31 21.56 -45.85
N GLY A 1033 -11.30 21.74 -45.01
CA GLY A 1033 -11.35 22.49 -43.75
C GLY A 1033 -12.12 21.76 -42.64
N GLN A 1034 -12.31 20.45 -42.76
CA GLN A 1034 -12.77 19.59 -41.68
C GLN A 1034 -11.59 19.32 -40.74
N ARG A 1035 -11.83 19.25 -39.42
CA ARG A 1035 -10.80 18.88 -38.45
C ARG A 1035 -10.47 17.39 -38.64
N LEU A 1036 -9.19 17.07 -38.62
CA LEU A 1036 -8.69 15.70 -38.51
C LEU A 1036 -8.33 15.39 -37.05
N GLU A 1037 -8.10 14.12 -36.75
CA GLU A 1037 -7.52 13.68 -35.49
C GLU A 1037 -6.10 14.24 -35.29
N GLY A 1038 -5.66 14.30 -34.03
CA GLY A 1038 -4.39 14.89 -33.62
C GLY A 1038 -4.37 16.43 -33.54
N GLU A 1039 -3.39 16.94 -32.80
CA GLU A 1039 -3.06 18.35 -32.73
C GLU A 1039 -1.56 18.57 -32.46
N TYR A 1040 -1.03 19.70 -32.93
CA TYR A 1040 0.32 20.12 -32.56
C TYR A 1040 0.25 21.08 -31.36
N PHE A 1041 0.86 20.71 -30.25
CA PHE A 1041 0.88 21.52 -29.03
C PHE A 1041 1.74 22.79 -29.15
N ILE A 1042 1.54 23.74 -28.24
CA ILE A 1042 2.33 24.98 -28.19
C ILE A 1042 3.81 24.68 -27.84
N GLY A 1043 4.71 25.01 -28.76
CA GLY A 1043 6.14 24.72 -28.68
C GLY A 1043 6.61 23.74 -29.76
N ASN A 1044 5.73 22.88 -30.27
CA ASN A 1044 6.09 21.89 -31.28
C ASN A 1044 6.61 22.57 -32.55
N THR A 1045 7.71 22.07 -33.11
CA THR A 1045 8.21 22.50 -34.42
C THR A 1045 7.58 21.64 -35.52
N ILE A 1046 6.99 22.29 -36.52
CA ILE A 1046 6.36 21.65 -37.67
C ILE A 1046 6.98 22.13 -38.98
N THR A 1047 7.12 21.22 -39.95
CA THR A 1047 7.60 21.58 -41.30
C THR A 1047 6.41 22.04 -42.15
N THR A 1048 6.58 23.15 -42.89
CA THR A 1048 5.49 23.76 -43.67
C THR A 1048 5.90 24.01 -45.13
N TYR A 1049 5.05 23.64 -46.08
CA TYR A 1049 5.33 23.58 -47.52
C TYR A 1049 4.64 24.71 -48.33
N GLY A 1050 4.31 25.81 -47.65
CA GLY A 1050 3.60 26.96 -48.21
C GLY A 1050 2.34 27.31 -47.40
N THR A 1051 1.43 28.08 -48.00
CA THR A 1051 0.17 28.48 -47.35
C THR A 1051 -1.01 28.41 -48.30
N LYS A 1052 -2.06 27.65 -47.93
CA LYS A 1052 -3.35 27.54 -48.63
C LYS A 1052 -4.40 28.41 -47.90
N PHE A 1053 -5.34 29.00 -48.62
CA PHE A 1053 -6.54 29.58 -48.01
C PHE A 1053 -7.65 28.55 -48.05
N ILE A 1054 -8.28 28.27 -46.90
CA ILE A 1054 -9.38 27.31 -46.76
C ILE A 1054 -10.52 28.03 -46.03
N LYS A 1055 -11.71 28.08 -46.65
CA LYS A 1055 -12.91 28.76 -46.11
C LYS A 1055 -12.59 30.18 -45.58
N GLY A 1056 -11.91 30.97 -46.42
CA GLY A 1056 -11.53 32.37 -46.15
C GLY A 1056 -10.41 32.58 -45.11
N LYS A 1057 -9.84 31.52 -44.54
CA LYS A 1057 -8.81 31.59 -43.49
C LYS A 1057 -7.48 31.06 -44.03
N LYS A 1058 -6.35 31.66 -43.62
CA LYS A 1058 -5.01 31.26 -44.06
C LYS A 1058 -4.49 30.10 -43.22
N PHE A 1059 -3.98 29.06 -43.86
CA PHE A 1059 -3.36 27.88 -43.26
C PHE A 1059 -1.92 27.75 -43.77
N TYR A 1060 -1.07 27.05 -43.01
CA TYR A 1060 0.14 26.43 -43.55
C TYR A 1060 -0.19 25.02 -44.05
N ASP A 1061 0.45 24.65 -45.14
CA ASP A 1061 0.45 23.31 -45.74
C ASP A 1061 1.49 22.43 -45.04
N LEU A 1062 1.14 21.21 -44.65
CA LEU A 1062 2.02 20.23 -43.99
C LEU A 1062 2.43 19.06 -44.90
N GLY A 1063 2.01 19.07 -46.17
CA GLY A 1063 2.05 17.89 -47.03
C GLY A 1063 0.93 16.90 -46.70
N LYS A 1064 0.85 15.80 -47.46
CA LYS A 1064 -0.15 14.72 -47.29
C LYS A 1064 -1.61 15.22 -47.11
N ASN A 1065 -1.98 16.33 -47.78
CA ASN A 1065 -3.27 17.02 -47.66
C ASN A 1065 -3.67 17.49 -46.24
N GLN A 1066 -2.69 17.70 -45.35
CA GLN A 1066 -2.89 18.21 -44.00
C GLN A 1066 -2.53 19.71 -43.89
N PHE A 1067 -3.30 20.44 -43.09
CA PHE A 1067 -3.23 21.90 -42.96
C PHE A 1067 -3.43 22.36 -41.52
N VAL A 1068 -2.72 23.42 -41.12
CA VAL A 1068 -2.86 24.05 -39.78
C VAL A 1068 -3.02 25.56 -39.87
N LYS A 1069 -3.84 26.15 -39.00
CA LYS A 1069 -4.25 27.56 -39.10
C LYS A 1069 -3.06 28.50 -38.86
N ALA A 1070 -2.78 29.41 -39.81
CA ALA A 1070 -1.58 30.25 -39.78
C ALA A 1070 -1.53 31.25 -38.60
N ASN A 1071 -2.68 31.60 -38.02
CA ASN A 1071 -2.76 32.43 -36.80
C ASN A 1071 -2.39 31.66 -35.52
N ASN A 1072 -2.25 30.34 -35.56
CA ASN A 1072 -1.76 29.53 -34.44
C ASN A 1072 -0.22 29.42 -34.46
N ILE A 1073 0.42 29.81 -35.56
CA ILE A 1073 1.88 29.73 -35.77
C ILE A 1073 2.47 31.15 -35.88
N THR A 1074 2.21 31.87 -36.97
CA THR A 1074 2.73 33.24 -37.16
C THR A 1074 1.97 34.34 -36.43
N GLY A 1075 0.77 34.04 -35.93
CA GLY A 1075 -0.10 34.97 -35.22
C GLY A 1075 -0.73 36.06 -36.10
N ILE A 1076 -1.50 36.95 -35.48
CA ILE A 1076 -2.08 38.15 -36.09
C ILE A 1076 -1.67 39.37 -35.25
N ASN A 1077 -1.14 40.41 -35.90
CA ASN A 1077 -0.81 41.68 -35.25
C ASN A 1077 -2.09 42.52 -35.05
N ARG A 1078 -2.66 42.48 -33.84
CA ARG A 1078 -3.85 43.27 -33.47
C ARG A 1078 -3.42 44.56 -32.76
N ARG A 1079 -4.04 45.71 -33.05
CA ARG A 1079 -3.72 47.01 -32.43
C ARG A 1079 -4.53 47.20 -31.14
N LEU A 1080 -3.91 47.65 -30.06
CA LEU A 1080 -4.60 47.97 -28.82
C LEU A 1080 -5.36 49.31 -28.88
N ARG A 1081 -6.63 49.30 -28.46
CA ARG A 1081 -7.47 50.51 -28.27
C ARG A 1081 -7.24 51.21 -26.93
N HIS A 1082 -6.80 50.46 -25.92
CA HIS A 1082 -6.59 50.92 -24.55
C HIS A 1082 -5.24 50.40 -24.01
N ASN A 1083 -4.75 51.01 -22.92
CA ASN A 1083 -3.60 50.46 -22.18
C ASN A 1083 -3.97 49.09 -21.61
N ALA A 1084 -3.15 48.09 -21.88
CA ALA A 1084 -3.43 46.69 -21.59
C ALA A 1084 -2.34 46.08 -20.69
N PHE A 1085 -2.76 45.16 -19.82
CA PHE A 1085 -1.84 44.34 -19.03
C PHE A 1085 -1.74 42.95 -19.64
N ILE A 1086 -0.56 42.34 -19.51
CA ILE A 1086 -0.37 40.90 -19.74
C ILE A 1086 -0.82 40.17 -18.46
N TYR A 1087 -1.45 39.01 -18.66
CA TYR A 1087 -1.94 38.12 -17.62
C TYR A 1087 -1.37 36.71 -17.82
N THR A 1088 -1.34 35.92 -16.76
CA THR A 1088 -0.89 34.51 -16.78
C THR A 1088 -1.81 33.64 -15.93
N LYS A 1089 -1.91 32.34 -16.26
CA LYS A 1089 -2.77 31.35 -15.60
C LYS A 1089 -1.96 30.58 -14.55
N LYS A 1090 -2.43 30.55 -13.30
CA LYS A 1090 -1.95 29.63 -12.26
C LYS A 1090 -2.61 28.25 -12.42
N ALA A 1091 -2.03 27.22 -11.80
CA ALA A 1091 -2.56 25.84 -11.78
C ALA A 1091 -4.07 25.80 -11.42
N ASN A 1092 -4.47 26.48 -10.35
CA ASN A 1092 -5.86 26.64 -9.89
C ASN A 1092 -6.76 27.50 -10.80
N LYS A 1093 -6.47 27.58 -12.11
CA LYS A 1093 -7.21 28.29 -13.17
C LYS A 1093 -7.37 29.82 -12.97
N LYS A 1094 -6.99 30.39 -11.83
CA LYS A 1094 -7.03 31.84 -11.52
C LYS A 1094 -5.97 32.60 -12.33
N VAL A 1095 -6.30 33.85 -12.71
CA VAL A 1095 -5.54 34.65 -13.68
C VAL A 1095 -4.85 35.83 -12.99
N LYS A 1096 -3.52 35.74 -12.77
CA LYS A 1096 -2.72 36.82 -12.16
C LYS A 1096 -2.20 37.77 -13.25
N ARG A 1097 -1.97 39.05 -12.91
CA ARG A 1097 -1.25 39.98 -13.80
C ARG A 1097 0.22 39.55 -13.90
N TYR A 1098 0.77 39.53 -15.11
CA TYR A 1098 2.18 39.21 -15.35
C TYR A 1098 3.07 40.44 -15.09
N GLY A 1099 3.52 40.57 -13.84
CA GLY A 1099 4.32 41.70 -13.37
C GLY A 1099 3.59 43.05 -13.40
N ARG A 1100 4.37 44.14 -13.49
CA ARG A 1100 3.86 45.53 -13.62
C ARG A 1100 3.80 46.00 -15.09
N ILE A 1101 4.06 45.13 -16.07
CA ILE A 1101 4.22 45.48 -17.49
C ILE A 1101 2.89 45.97 -18.11
N VAL A 1102 2.95 47.12 -18.79
CA VAL A 1102 1.80 47.73 -19.48
C VAL A 1102 2.08 47.90 -20.97
N LEU A 1103 1.27 47.26 -21.80
CA LEU A 1103 1.24 47.47 -23.24
C LEU A 1103 0.41 48.73 -23.53
N LYS A 1104 1.05 49.79 -24.00
CA LYS A 1104 0.39 51.09 -24.25
C LYS A 1104 -0.62 51.02 -25.41
N LYS A 1105 -1.64 51.88 -25.38
CA LYS A 1105 -2.58 52.14 -26.50
C LYS A 1105 -1.85 52.32 -27.83
N ASN A 1106 -2.49 51.97 -28.94
CA ASN A 1106 -1.98 51.98 -30.31
C ASN A 1106 -0.83 51.01 -30.64
N LYS A 1107 -0.19 50.37 -29.64
CA LYS A 1107 0.80 49.30 -29.87
C LYS A 1107 0.16 48.13 -30.63
N LYS A 1108 0.80 47.67 -31.70
CA LYS A 1108 0.49 46.39 -32.34
C LYS A 1108 1.05 45.27 -31.46
N VAL A 1109 0.22 44.30 -31.11
CA VAL A 1109 0.61 43.12 -30.32
C VAL A 1109 0.26 41.88 -31.14
N LYS A 1110 1.24 40.98 -31.31
CA LYS A 1110 1.02 39.71 -31.98
C LYS A 1110 0.16 38.81 -31.07
N THR A 1111 -0.87 38.22 -31.66
CA THR A 1111 -1.88 37.43 -30.95
C THR A 1111 -2.12 36.11 -31.68
N TYR A 1112 -2.18 35.02 -30.94
CA TYR A 1112 -2.25 33.66 -31.47
C TYR A 1112 -3.62 33.03 -31.19
N GLY A 1113 -4.02 32.10 -32.05
CA GLY A 1113 -5.27 31.35 -31.87
C GLY A 1113 -6.55 32.17 -32.01
N GLY A 1114 -7.63 31.61 -31.45
CA GLY A 1114 -8.89 32.30 -31.20
C GLY A 1114 -8.87 33.06 -29.86
N THR A 1115 -10.04 33.44 -29.35
CA THR A 1115 -10.17 33.99 -27.99
C THR A 1115 -10.58 32.90 -27.01
N ILE A 1116 -9.81 32.72 -25.95
CA ILE A 1116 -10.15 31.82 -24.85
C ILE A 1116 -11.00 32.55 -23.79
N LYS A 1117 -11.92 31.82 -23.15
CA LYS A 1117 -12.77 32.31 -22.05
C LYS A 1117 -12.14 31.90 -20.72
N ILE A 1118 -11.87 32.86 -19.83
CA ILE A 1118 -11.40 32.59 -18.47
C ILE A 1118 -12.17 33.50 -17.50
N HIS A 1119 -12.80 32.93 -16.47
CA HIS A 1119 -13.63 33.66 -15.49
C HIS A 1119 -14.60 34.66 -16.16
N ASN A 1120 -15.43 34.15 -17.09
CA ASN A 1120 -16.37 34.87 -17.95
C ASN A 1120 -15.81 36.04 -18.80
N LYS A 1121 -14.48 36.21 -18.90
CA LYS A 1121 -13.84 37.24 -19.73
C LYS A 1121 -13.04 36.60 -20.87
N LEU A 1122 -13.09 37.21 -22.06
CA LEU A 1122 -12.37 36.73 -23.24
C LEU A 1122 -10.96 37.32 -23.31
N TYR A 1123 -9.99 36.49 -23.71
CA TYR A 1123 -8.58 36.85 -23.85
C TYR A 1123 -8.02 36.34 -25.19
N TYR A 1124 -7.10 37.09 -25.78
CA TYR A 1124 -6.18 36.58 -26.81
C TYR A 1124 -4.90 36.08 -26.16
N ILE A 1125 -4.29 35.04 -26.74
CA ILE A 1125 -2.97 34.53 -26.36
C ILE A 1125 -1.90 35.41 -27.01
N VAL A 1126 -0.86 35.80 -26.27
CA VAL A 1126 0.26 36.62 -26.77
C VAL A 1126 1.64 35.97 -26.58
N GLY A 1127 1.71 34.84 -25.86
CA GLY A 1127 2.92 34.04 -25.65
C GLY A 1127 2.63 32.81 -24.77
N LYS A 1128 3.64 31.97 -24.50
CA LYS A 1128 3.53 30.78 -23.62
C LYS A 1128 3.02 31.22 -22.23
N ASN A 1129 1.84 30.73 -21.84
CA ASN A 1129 1.11 31.14 -20.64
C ASN A 1129 0.93 32.68 -20.46
N GLN A 1130 0.81 33.44 -21.57
CA GLN A 1130 0.61 34.89 -21.55
C GLN A 1130 -0.63 35.32 -22.36
N PHE A 1131 -1.47 36.15 -21.75
CA PHE A 1131 -2.79 36.52 -22.26
C PHE A 1131 -3.07 38.02 -22.14
N VAL A 1132 -3.84 38.58 -23.08
CA VAL A 1132 -4.35 39.96 -23.02
C VAL A 1132 -5.85 39.96 -23.29
N LYS A 1133 -6.63 40.70 -22.48
CA LYS A 1133 -8.10 40.77 -22.60
C LYS A 1133 -8.54 41.22 -23.99
N LYS A 1134 -9.51 40.52 -24.58
CA LYS A 1134 -10.07 40.79 -25.93
C LYS A 1134 -10.51 42.24 -26.08
N ALA A 1135 -11.18 42.79 -25.06
CA ALA A 1135 -11.73 44.15 -25.04
C ALA A 1135 -10.69 45.28 -25.07
N ASN A 1136 -9.39 44.96 -25.01
CA ASN A 1136 -8.33 45.96 -25.16
C ASN A 1136 -7.91 46.17 -26.63
N PHE A 1137 -8.45 45.39 -27.57
CA PHE A 1137 -8.18 45.38 -29.02
C PHE A 1137 -9.42 45.79 -29.84
#